data_AF-A0A411ZR76-F1
#
_entry.id   AF-A0A411ZR76-F1
#
_cell.length_a   1.000
_cell.length_b   1.000
_cell.length_c   1.000
_cell.angle_alpha   90.00
_cell.angle_beta   90.00
_cell.angle_gamma   90.00
#
_symmetry.space_group_name_H-M   'P 1'
#
loop_
_entity.id
_entity.type
_entity.pdbx_description
1 polymer ?
#
loop_
_entity_poly.entity_id
_entity_poly.type
_entity_poly.pdbx_seq_one_letter_code
_entity_poly.pdbx_strand_id
1 'polypeptide(L)'
;MEYTAEIFAKFLNKLGSFDNEVKTVLAAADKQMSSRETDEKKEWDSVHGKLEQLSRTQISKSSSAISAYRKSMDDVYSKDLADKRGIFTRLQKCKEVLSLISSAENSITSKSEYDANKAGQSHPVNITVDELIADKADFIGLAYVVNMAIRDGKRKEIANASSQLYCICRYAEQVLNQEIASLRASIAGNKERIQSEFDNVGVNAHQGMVRDWNSAMNQFDDMSREFSLQKNRTKRETQNVESRTEIGKKTQLDRIVDRFCSEFPPKQFADEYVRLYSLEPSYVQYECVKDMPRNIYISTLEYDILSWNLCDYTKEFLDKYYYFMYRGDKLYIPHCAQFGPEFNYMFKFSGNGKQKVVSDACDIGMRLFMMLPPGKVNFTFVDPVSLGESFATFTRLVNVDDRTSEVINGKIWSSPNDIEDKLRIMTDHISNVTQRCLQGKYNNIFEYNKVAEQNAEAYQIIMLMDFPAGLSDQSLRLLEQISASGPKCGVFTIIYRNESQYSKISERSHPLVNNIESGFQIFNYSNEAKTITCAKDTVKGKNLLWNGIEMPSAQRMDKIIDTLKKGIKSADKVVIGIEKVSKTENEREAEETTTKDGIRIPIGLRGANEVQYLTLGVGGSHHALIAGVAGSGKSSLLHTIILQALSQYGPDELRIYLVDFKRGVEFKIYADYKLPSFEVVAIESEREFGYNILKALEREQKIRADRFKRVKDRKIDRIEDYRALPDAAPMPRILVIMDEFHELFSNASDKIGKESAEMMERIVRQGRAFGVHIILASQSYSNVGGLDKSIYDQMAVRIVLKCSKTDASLLLGDGSSDVDQISIDDPGRAIYNSEAGNKEYNSHFRVAFIDPSKHRGILEGVSERTCKLSNNKTRILLSNIEDNKYSIFNQFTDYSAEACKVPGRLYLGEPLSVVNNLNMDLIRNEYANMLMVGSDSDKARSMFAFTMLSLAINYWVSHNKKAPDEPFIYFLNYKPLRDDYFIDAPGLLATELLSKYVKNIPISNPSEIKNTIQKLYSASLDSQSSAASENKYLMVFGYQRAEDLKSEDKAAEKQDIMSVMSSRNQGPTHSMKEMIEVILTMGAQNGIHSVFWQDDFKALDFADRKLITYFYQKIAFDMSKEDYSQFVGVNDISQFGENTAVYNNRIDDTRSFRPYQSPDKEWLETVCESLNQ
;
A
#
# COMPACT_ATOMS: atom_id res chain seq x y z
N MET A 1 -23.77 1.80 9.52
CA MET A 1 -23.30 1.95 10.92
C MET A 1 -21.78 1.98 10.84
N GLU A 2 -21.09 2.99 11.38
CA GLU A 2 -19.63 2.96 11.47
C GLU A 2 -19.25 2.21 12.76
N TYR A 3 -18.55 1.08 12.65
CA TYR A 3 -18.19 0.26 13.80
C TYR A 3 -17.01 0.88 14.55
N THR A 4 -17.19 1.21 15.83
CA THR A 4 -16.16 1.82 16.70
C THR A 4 -15.97 1.01 17.99
N ALA A 5 -14.83 1.20 18.68
CA ALA A 5 -14.59 0.62 19.99
C ALA A 5 -15.70 1.01 21.00
N GLU A 6 -16.24 2.23 20.90
CA GLU A 6 -17.37 2.69 21.71
C GLU A 6 -18.66 1.90 21.45
N ILE A 7 -18.98 1.60 20.18
CA ILE A 7 -20.14 0.77 19.82
C ILE A 7 -19.96 -0.64 20.36
N PHE A 8 -18.74 -1.18 20.35
CA PHE A 8 -18.48 -2.49 20.94
C PHE A 8 -18.62 -2.49 22.47
N ALA A 9 -18.09 -1.47 23.15
CA ALA A 9 -18.30 -1.31 24.59
C ALA A 9 -19.80 -1.21 24.93
N LYS A 10 -20.57 -0.48 24.11
CA LYS A 10 -22.03 -0.39 24.23
C LYS A 10 -22.70 -1.75 24.00
N PHE A 11 -22.29 -2.51 22.99
CA PHE A 11 -22.76 -3.86 22.71
C PHE A 11 -22.54 -4.79 23.91
N LEU A 12 -21.32 -4.83 24.45
CA LEU A 12 -20.98 -5.66 25.61
C LEU A 12 -21.80 -5.28 26.86
N ASN A 13 -21.96 -3.98 27.13
CA ASN A 13 -22.80 -3.52 28.25
C ASN A 13 -24.26 -3.97 28.09
N LYS A 14 -24.81 -3.86 26.89
CA LYS A 14 -26.18 -4.32 26.57
C LYS A 14 -26.30 -5.84 26.62
N LEU A 15 -25.28 -6.58 26.20
CA LEU A 15 -25.24 -8.05 26.29
C LEU A 15 -25.33 -8.52 27.75
N GLY A 16 -24.70 -7.80 28.68
CA GLY A 16 -24.84 -8.07 30.11
C GLY A 16 -26.27 -7.85 30.63
N SER A 17 -26.96 -6.81 30.16
CA SER A 17 -28.38 -6.56 30.49
C SER A 17 -29.29 -7.63 29.89
N PHE A 18 -29.02 -8.02 28.64
CA PHE A 18 -29.75 -9.06 27.92
C PHE A 18 -29.71 -10.39 28.69
N ASP A 19 -28.53 -10.84 29.10
CA ASP A 19 -28.37 -12.09 29.85
C ASP A 19 -29.13 -12.07 31.19
N ASN A 20 -29.14 -10.94 31.89
CA ASN A 20 -29.92 -10.77 33.12
C ASN A 20 -31.44 -10.83 32.88
N GLU A 21 -31.94 -10.19 31.81
CA GLU A 21 -33.35 -10.26 31.41
C GLU A 21 -33.75 -11.71 31.05
N VAL A 22 -32.92 -12.41 30.26
CA VAL A 22 -33.13 -13.82 29.90
C VAL A 22 -33.14 -14.71 31.15
N LYS A 23 -32.17 -14.58 32.05
CA LYS A 23 -32.14 -15.32 33.33
C LYS A 23 -33.39 -15.08 34.17
N THR A 24 -33.90 -13.85 34.18
CA THR A 24 -35.13 -13.50 34.92
C THR A 24 -36.35 -14.21 34.34
N VAL A 25 -36.48 -14.24 33.01
CA VAL A 25 -37.58 -14.94 32.32
C VAL A 25 -37.51 -16.45 32.55
N LEU A 26 -36.32 -17.04 32.45
CA LEU A 26 -36.10 -18.46 32.72
C LEU A 26 -36.43 -18.82 34.18
N ALA A 27 -35.91 -18.05 35.15
CA ALA A 27 -36.19 -18.25 36.56
C ALA A 27 -37.68 -18.08 36.92
N ALA A 28 -38.39 -17.16 36.26
CA ALA A 28 -39.82 -16.98 36.43
C ALA A 28 -40.61 -18.19 35.91
N ALA A 29 -40.22 -18.75 34.76
CA ALA A 29 -40.81 -19.96 34.21
C ALA A 29 -40.56 -21.17 35.11
N ASP A 30 -39.32 -21.37 35.58
CA ASP A 30 -38.95 -22.44 36.49
C ASP A 30 -39.71 -22.33 37.82
N LYS A 31 -39.82 -21.13 38.38
CA LYS A 31 -40.60 -20.88 39.61
C LYS A 31 -42.08 -21.22 39.43
N GLN A 32 -42.67 -20.92 38.28
CA GLN A 32 -44.06 -21.26 37.98
C GLN A 32 -44.26 -22.77 37.89
N MET A 33 -43.29 -23.49 37.30
CA MET A 33 -43.28 -24.96 37.24
C MET A 33 -43.11 -25.59 38.62
N SER A 34 -42.12 -25.16 39.41
CA SER A 34 -41.92 -25.68 40.77
C SER A 34 -43.09 -25.38 41.72
N SER A 35 -43.75 -24.23 41.56
CA SER A 35 -44.99 -23.92 42.30
C SER A 35 -46.08 -24.93 41.94
N ARG A 36 -46.25 -25.25 40.64
CA ARG A 36 -47.25 -26.22 40.20
C ARG A 36 -46.96 -27.62 40.73
N GLU A 37 -45.70 -28.07 40.69
CA GLU A 37 -45.28 -29.36 41.27
C GLU A 37 -45.59 -29.44 42.77
N THR A 38 -45.37 -28.34 43.50
CA THR A 38 -45.67 -28.26 44.93
C THR A 38 -47.16 -28.33 45.21
N ASP A 39 -47.98 -27.64 44.41
CA ASP A 39 -49.44 -27.65 44.56
C ASP A 39 -50.02 -29.03 44.19
N GLU A 40 -49.52 -29.65 43.12
CA GLU A 40 -49.85 -31.01 42.76
C GLU A 40 -49.55 -31.97 43.91
N LYS A 41 -48.36 -31.89 44.52
CA LYS A 41 -48.01 -32.71 45.68
C LYS A 41 -48.98 -32.54 46.86
N LYS A 42 -49.37 -31.30 47.19
CA LYS A 42 -50.36 -31.04 48.26
C LYS A 42 -51.73 -31.63 47.95
N GLU A 43 -52.18 -31.56 46.69
CA GLU A 43 -53.43 -32.18 46.24
C GLU A 43 -53.41 -33.70 46.47
N TRP A 44 -52.29 -34.37 46.15
CA TRP A 44 -52.10 -35.81 46.35
C TRP A 44 -52.03 -36.20 47.83
N ASP A 45 -51.27 -35.44 48.63
CA ASP A 45 -51.10 -35.70 50.07
C ASP A 45 -52.44 -35.63 50.83
N SER A 46 -53.34 -34.72 50.43
CA SER A 46 -54.68 -34.59 51.02
C SER A 46 -55.53 -35.86 50.87
N VAL A 47 -55.52 -36.48 49.68
CA VAL A 47 -56.28 -37.72 49.43
C VAL A 47 -55.65 -38.90 50.15
N HIS A 48 -54.32 -38.97 50.16
CA HIS A 48 -53.60 -40.02 50.86
C HIS A 48 -53.91 -39.99 52.37
N GLY A 49 -53.95 -38.79 52.97
CA GLY A 49 -54.33 -38.62 54.37
C GLY A 49 -55.76 -39.10 54.69
N LYS A 50 -56.73 -38.85 53.79
CA LYS A 50 -58.11 -39.36 53.96
C LYS A 50 -58.16 -40.89 53.91
N LEU A 51 -57.43 -41.50 52.97
CA LEU A 51 -57.32 -42.96 52.84
C LEU A 51 -56.73 -43.61 54.10
N GLU A 52 -55.64 -43.03 54.64
CA GLU A 52 -55.04 -43.51 55.89
C GLU A 52 -56.02 -43.44 57.07
N GLN A 53 -56.76 -42.35 57.19
CA GLN A 53 -57.74 -42.18 58.26
C GLN A 53 -58.88 -43.22 58.19
N LEU A 54 -59.39 -43.49 56.98
CA LEU A 54 -60.42 -44.51 56.76
C LEU A 54 -59.91 -45.90 57.14
N SER A 55 -58.69 -46.25 56.71
CA SER A 55 -58.04 -47.51 57.02
C SER A 55 -57.89 -47.73 58.54
N ARG A 56 -57.38 -46.72 59.27
CA ARG A 56 -57.26 -46.78 60.74
C ARG A 56 -58.60 -46.99 61.43
N THR A 57 -59.65 -46.34 60.94
CA THR A 57 -61.01 -46.45 61.50
C THR A 57 -61.56 -47.88 61.35
N GLN A 58 -61.34 -48.52 60.19
CA GLN A 58 -61.82 -49.88 59.95
C GLN A 58 -61.07 -50.93 60.76
N ILE A 59 -59.74 -50.77 60.90
CA ILE A 59 -58.93 -51.64 61.77
C ILE A 59 -59.47 -51.63 63.21
N SER A 60 -59.80 -50.45 63.74
CA SER A 60 -60.38 -50.30 65.08
C SER A 60 -61.74 -51.02 65.24
N LYS A 61 -62.64 -50.89 64.25
CA LYS A 61 -63.95 -51.56 64.25
C LYS A 61 -63.81 -53.08 64.25
N SER A 62 -62.93 -53.64 63.41
CA SER A 62 -62.69 -55.09 63.36
C SER A 62 -62.16 -55.63 64.68
N SER A 63 -61.24 -54.93 65.35
CA SER A 63 -60.75 -55.34 66.67
C SER A 63 -61.85 -55.38 67.74
N SER A 64 -62.79 -54.42 67.71
CA SER A 64 -63.92 -54.38 68.65
C SER A 64 -64.94 -55.49 68.41
N ALA A 65 -65.17 -55.90 67.15
CA ALA A 65 -66.09 -57.00 66.85
C ALA A 65 -65.56 -58.36 67.35
N ILE A 66 -64.25 -58.59 67.19
CA ILE A 66 -63.59 -59.82 67.65
C ILE A 66 -63.64 -59.98 69.18
N SER A 67 -63.47 -58.88 69.93
CA SER A 67 -63.54 -58.93 71.40
C SER A 67 -64.94 -59.23 71.91
N ALA A 68 -65.99 -58.70 71.29
CA ALA A 68 -67.37 -58.96 71.64
C ALA A 68 -67.78 -60.43 71.42
N TYR A 69 -67.30 -61.04 70.33
CA TYR A 69 -67.54 -62.47 70.04
C TYR A 69 -66.93 -63.39 71.12
N ARG A 70 -65.68 -63.15 71.52
CA ARG A 70 -65.01 -63.94 72.57
C ARG A 70 -65.79 -63.94 73.88
N LYS A 71 -66.26 -62.77 74.31
CA LYS A 71 -67.03 -62.63 75.56
C LYS A 71 -68.31 -63.48 75.56
N SER A 72 -69.00 -63.54 74.42
CA SER A 72 -70.25 -64.30 74.30
C SER A 72 -70.04 -65.82 74.35
N MET A 73 -68.86 -66.30 73.92
CA MET A 73 -68.50 -67.72 73.97
C MET A 73 -68.23 -68.20 75.41
N ASP A 74 -67.55 -67.38 76.22
CA ASP A 74 -67.23 -67.73 77.60
C ASP A 74 -68.49 -67.87 78.48
N ASP A 75 -69.51 -67.04 78.22
CA ASP A 75 -70.79 -67.08 78.94
C ASP A 75 -71.53 -68.43 78.78
N VAL A 76 -71.53 -69.02 77.57
CA VAL A 76 -72.17 -70.33 77.28
C VAL A 76 -71.49 -71.46 78.05
N TYR A 77 -70.15 -71.47 78.11
CA TYR A 77 -69.38 -72.52 78.78
C TYR A 77 -69.61 -72.55 80.30
N SER A 78 -69.73 -71.37 80.93
CA SER A 78 -69.93 -71.25 82.37
C SER A 78 -71.24 -71.89 82.88
N LYS A 79 -72.29 -71.87 82.04
CA LYS A 79 -73.65 -72.29 82.40
C LYS A 79 -73.82 -73.82 82.42
N ASP A 80 -73.17 -74.55 81.52
CA ASP A 80 -73.23 -76.03 81.47
C ASP A 80 -72.61 -76.70 82.70
N LEU A 81 -71.50 -76.15 83.20
CA LEU A 81 -70.77 -76.71 84.36
C LEU A 81 -71.62 -76.72 85.64
N ALA A 82 -72.54 -75.77 85.80
CA ALA A 82 -73.43 -75.69 86.95
C ALA A 82 -74.51 -76.78 86.96
N ASP A 83 -75.10 -77.09 85.80
CA ASP A 83 -76.26 -78.00 85.68
C ASP A 83 -75.92 -79.48 86.01
N LYS A 84 -74.68 -79.94 85.78
CA LYS A 84 -74.30 -81.37 85.90
C LYS A 84 -73.99 -81.84 87.33
N ARG A 85 -73.73 -80.94 88.29
CA ARG A 85 -73.13 -81.29 89.59
C ARG A 85 -74.02 -82.17 90.49
N GLY A 86 -75.34 -81.90 90.52
CA GLY A 86 -76.28 -82.61 91.40
C GLY A 86 -76.60 -84.06 90.97
N ILE A 87 -76.58 -84.32 89.65
CA ILE A 87 -76.91 -85.63 89.08
C ILE A 87 -75.83 -86.67 89.40
N PHE A 88 -74.55 -86.29 89.35
CA PHE A 88 -73.43 -87.18 89.65
C PHE A 88 -73.44 -87.70 91.10
N THR A 89 -73.77 -86.85 92.08
CA THR A 89 -73.76 -87.23 93.50
C THR A 89 -74.80 -88.29 93.83
N ARG A 90 -76.01 -88.22 93.24
CA ARG A 90 -77.08 -89.20 93.48
C ARG A 90 -76.74 -90.57 92.89
N LEU A 91 -76.12 -90.59 91.71
CA LEU A 91 -75.71 -91.82 91.02
C LEU A 91 -74.66 -92.62 91.82
N GLN A 92 -73.79 -91.94 92.57
CA GLN A 92 -72.76 -92.60 93.39
C GLN A 92 -73.37 -93.35 94.58
N LYS A 93 -74.34 -92.76 95.28
CA LYS A 93 -74.99 -93.39 96.44
C LYS A 93 -75.76 -94.67 96.09
N CYS A 94 -76.44 -94.71 94.94
CA CYS A 94 -77.15 -95.93 94.49
C CYS A 94 -76.20 -97.13 94.31
N LYS A 95 -74.94 -96.89 93.92
CA LYS A 95 -73.95 -97.97 93.74
C LYS A 95 -73.44 -98.53 95.07
N GLU A 96 -73.35 -97.71 96.11
CA GLU A 96 -72.86 -98.14 97.43
C GLU A 96 -73.80 -99.17 98.07
N VAL A 97 -75.12 -98.93 97.99
CA VAL A 97 -76.12 -99.84 98.57
C VAL A 97 -76.17 -101.20 97.87
N LEU A 98 -76.01 -101.23 96.54
CA LEU A 98 -75.89 -102.49 95.78
C LEU A 98 -74.72 -103.35 96.28
N SER A 99 -73.62 -102.74 96.68
CA SER A 99 -72.45 -103.45 97.24
C SER A 99 -72.75 -104.08 98.60
N LEU A 100 -73.56 -103.42 99.44
CA LEU A 100 -73.93 -103.92 100.77
C LEU A 100 -74.79 -105.19 100.67
N ILE A 101 -75.77 -105.20 99.76
CA ILE A 101 -76.64 -106.37 99.50
C ILE A 101 -75.81 -107.60 99.15
N SER A 102 -74.84 -107.46 98.23
CA SER A 102 -73.97 -108.56 97.83
C SER A 102 -73.10 -109.08 98.97
N SER A 103 -72.67 -108.21 99.89
CA SER A 103 -71.87 -108.61 101.05
C SER A 103 -72.67 -109.44 102.05
N ALA A 104 -73.94 -109.06 102.30
CA ALA A 104 -74.83 -109.77 103.21
C ALA A 104 -75.12 -111.22 102.77
N GLU A 105 -75.48 -111.45 101.49
CA GLU A 105 -75.73 -112.82 100.98
C GLU A 105 -74.48 -113.72 101.04
N ASN A 106 -73.28 -113.14 100.92
CA ASN A 106 -72.04 -113.90 100.98
C ASN A 106 -71.63 -114.32 102.40
N SER A 107 -72.21 -113.72 103.43
CA SER A 107 -71.89 -114.00 104.84
C SER A 107 -72.56 -115.26 105.42
N ILE A 108 -73.36 -115.99 104.62
CA ILE A 108 -74.09 -117.17 105.08
C ILE A 108 -73.18 -118.40 105.20
N THR A 109 -73.14 -119.03 106.38
CA THR A 109 -72.18 -120.07 106.79
C THR A 109 -72.38 -121.42 106.09
N SER A 110 -73.62 -121.84 105.84
CA SER A 110 -73.94 -123.05 105.07
C SER A 110 -74.77 -122.71 103.84
N LYS A 111 -74.07 -122.43 102.74
CA LYS A 111 -74.70 -122.01 101.48
C LYS A 111 -75.58 -123.11 100.88
N SER A 112 -75.20 -124.39 101.05
CA SER A 112 -76.00 -125.53 100.59
C SER A 112 -77.37 -125.59 101.29
N GLU A 113 -77.45 -125.28 102.58
CA GLU A 113 -78.72 -125.23 103.30
C GLU A 113 -79.53 -123.98 102.94
N TYR A 114 -78.91 -122.80 102.82
CA TYR A 114 -79.59 -121.59 102.37
C TYR A 114 -80.15 -121.73 100.95
N ASP A 115 -79.36 -122.26 100.02
CA ASP A 115 -79.76 -122.43 98.63
C ASP A 115 -80.83 -123.51 98.45
N ALA A 116 -80.83 -124.55 99.29
CA ALA A 116 -81.90 -125.56 99.30
C ALA A 116 -83.24 -124.99 99.82
N ASN A 117 -83.20 -123.91 100.60
CA ASN A 117 -84.34 -123.39 101.35
C ASN A 117 -84.80 -121.98 100.93
N LYS A 118 -84.01 -121.26 100.11
CA LYS A 118 -84.29 -119.89 99.64
C LYS A 118 -85.57 -119.77 98.81
N ALA A 119 -85.98 -120.85 98.15
CA ALA A 119 -87.19 -120.91 97.31
C ALA A 119 -88.46 -121.32 98.08
N GLY A 120 -88.46 -121.16 99.42
CA GLY A 120 -89.61 -121.36 100.30
C GLY A 120 -90.70 -120.28 100.17
N GLN A 121 -91.58 -120.19 101.18
CA GLN A 121 -92.74 -119.28 101.18
C GLN A 121 -92.34 -117.82 100.87
N SER A 122 -92.95 -117.25 99.82
CA SER A 122 -92.76 -115.86 99.40
C SER A 122 -93.06 -114.87 100.52
N HIS A 123 -92.13 -113.93 100.76
CA HIS A 123 -92.30 -112.83 101.71
C HIS A 123 -92.60 -111.54 100.93
N PRO A 124 -93.69 -110.82 101.25
CA PRO A 124 -93.95 -109.51 100.65
C PRO A 124 -92.90 -108.50 101.13
N VAL A 125 -92.17 -107.89 100.20
CA VAL A 125 -91.16 -106.86 100.46
C VAL A 125 -91.59 -105.54 99.82
N ASN A 126 -91.57 -104.45 100.58
CA ASN A 126 -91.87 -103.10 100.09
C ASN A 126 -90.84 -102.11 100.69
N ILE A 127 -89.75 -101.84 99.96
CA ILE A 127 -88.68 -100.91 100.37
C ILE A 127 -88.37 -99.97 99.18
N THR A 128 -88.28 -98.66 99.42
CA THR A 128 -88.05 -97.65 98.36
C THR A 128 -86.56 -97.31 98.14
N VAL A 129 -86.19 -96.70 96.99
CA VAL A 129 -84.79 -96.28 96.68
C VAL A 129 -84.25 -95.34 97.76
N ASP A 130 -85.03 -94.37 98.21
CA ASP A 130 -84.57 -93.40 99.20
C ASP A 130 -84.38 -94.05 100.59
N GLU A 131 -85.16 -95.07 100.93
CA GLU A 131 -84.97 -95.86 102.15
C GLU A 131 -83.73 -96.76 102.08
N LEU A 132 -83.41 -97.28 100.89
CA LEU A 132 -82.19 -98.05 100.62
C LEU A 132 -80.94 -97.18 100.72
N ILE A 133 -80.96 -95.97 100.15
CA ILE A 133 -79.85 -95.00 100.24
C ILE A 133 -79.67 -94.44 101.66
N ALA A 134 -80.69 -94.55 102.51
CA ALA A 134 -80.67 -94.13 103.91
C ALA A 134 -80.35 -95.26 104.91
N ASP A 135 -79.89 -96.43 104.44
CA ASP A 135 -79.36 -97.55 105.26
C ASP A 135 -80.39 -98.19 106.22
N LYS A 136 -81.69 -98.10 105.91
CA LYS A 136 -82.77 -98.60 106.78
C LYS A 136 -83.04 -100.10 106.69
N ALA A 137 -82.46 -100.80 105.71
CA ALA A 137 -82.63 -102.24 105.54
C ALA A 137 -81.39 -102.97 106.08
N ASP A 138 -81.52 -103.66 107.21
CA ASP A 138 -80.43 -104.39 107.84
C ASP A 138 -80.21 -105.77 107.16
N PHE A 139 -79.60 -105.74 105.98
CA PHE A 139 -79.28 -106.95 105.22
C PHE A 139 -78.33 -107.88 105.99
N ILE A 140 -77.43 -107.32 106.80
CA ILE A 140 -76.44 -108.10 107.58
C ILE A 140 -77.13 -108.81 108.74
N GLY A 141 -78.01 -108.13 109.48
CA GLY A 141 -78.82 -108.74 110.54
C GLY A 141 -79.70 -109.86 110.02
N LEU A 142 -80.32 -109.70 108.86
CA LEU A 142 -81.10 -110.75 108.21
C LEU A 142 -80.25 -111.99 107.85
N ALA A 143 -79.02 -111.79 107.35
CA ALA A 143 -78.09 -112.90 107.09
C ALA A 143 -77.61 -113.59 108.38
N TYR A 144 -77.46 -112.85 109.47
CA TYR A 144 -77.14 -113.41 110.78
C TYR A 144 -78.25 -114.33 111.31
N VAL A 145 -79.53 -113.92 111.15
CA VAL A 145 -80.69 -114.75 111.53
C VAL A 145 -80.71 -116.06 110.75
N VAL A 146 -80.37 -116.06 109.46
CA VAL A 146 -80.22 -117.27 108.64
C VAL A 146 -79.15 -118.21 109.22
N ASN A 147 -77.99 -117.65 109.57
CA ASN A 147 -76.88 -118.43 110.14
C ASN A 147 -77.21 -119.04 111.50
N MET A 148 -77.95 -118.31 112.34
CA MET A 148 -78.43 -118.84 113.63
C MET A 148 -79.40 -120.01 113.42
N ALA A 149 -80.36 -119.85 112.51
CA ALA A 149 -81.32 -120.92 112.20
C ALA A 149 -80.61 -122.19 111.68
N ILE A 150 -79.56 -122.03 110.86
CA ILE A 150 -78.72 -123.13 110.36
C ILE A 150 -78.03 -123.88 111.51
N ARG A 151 -77.52 -123.14 112.51
CA ARG A 151 -76.80 -123.74 113.64
C ARG A 151 -77.71 -124.54 114.59
N ASP A 152 -78.94 -124.08 114.80
CA ASP A 152 -79.87 -124.69 115.77
C ASP A 152 -80.58 -125.95 115.24
N GLY A 153 -80.34 -126.34 113.97
CA GLY A 153 -80.73 -127.64 113.41
C GLY A 153 -82.24 -127.85 113.16
N LYS A 154 -83.05 -126.80 113.31
CA LYS A 154 -84.52 -126.85 113.07
C LYS A 154 -84.86 -126.47 111.63
N ARG A 155 -85.10 -127.47 110.77
CA ARG A 155 -85.42 -127.31 109.33
C ARG A 155 -86.45 -126.23 108.98
N LYS A 156 -87.47 -125.99 109.82
CA LYS A 156 -88.56 -125.04 109.52
C LYS A 156 -88.13 -123.57 109.67
N GLU A 157 -87.21 -123.28 110.59
CA GLU A 157 -86.70 -121.92 110.82
C GLU A 157 -85.70 -121.50 109.73
N ILE A 158 -84.86 -122.45 109.26
CA ILE A 158 -83.92 -122.24 108.15
C ILE A 158 -84.66 -121.85 106.86
N ALA A 159 -85.76 -122.54 106.55
CA ALA A 159 -86.60 -122.25 105.39
C ALA A 159 -87.15 -120.81 105.39
N ASN A 160 -87.65 -120.36 106.54
CA ASN A 160 -88.29 -119.06 106.63
C ASN A 160 -87.26 -117.91 106.56
N ALA A 161 -86.19 -118.00 107.36
CA ALA A 161 -85.14 -116.98 107.39
C ALA A 161 -84.44 -116.85 106.02
N SER A 162 -84.16 -117.98 105.35
CA SER A 162 -83.47 -117.99 104.06
C SER A 162 -84.29 -117.33 102.95
N SER A 163 -85.60 -117.60 102.92
CA SER A 163 -86.49 -117.01 101.93
C SER A 163 -86.69 -115.50 102.15
N GLN A 164 -86.77 -115.06 103.41
CA GLN A 164 -86.92 -113.65 103.74
C GLN A 164 -85.74 -112.79 103.26
N LEU A 165 -84.50 -113.20 103.53
CA LEU A 165 -83.32 -112.47 103.11
C LEU A 165 -83.24 -112.37 101.57
N TYR A 166 -83.43 -113.50 100.87
CA TYR A 166 -83.32 -113.54 99.41
C TYR A 166 -84.33 -112.60 98.72
N CYS A 167 -85.60 -112.61 99.17
CA CYS A 167 -86.63 -111.75 98.60
C CYS A 167 -86.28 -110.25 98.79
N ILE A 168 -85.76 -109.87 99.95
CA ILE A 168 -85.41 -108.48 100.26
C ILE A 168 -84.22 -108.01 99.41
N CYS A 169 -83.17 -108.83 99.30
CA CYS A 169 -81.99 -108.51 98.50
C CYS A 169 -82.30 -108.26 97.02
N ARG A 170 -83.09 -109.14 96.39
CA ARG A 170 -83.38 -109.03 94.94
C ARG A 170 -84.30 -107.87 94.60
N TYR A 171 -85.29 -107.58 95.46
CA TYR A 171 -86.16 -106.43 95.26
C TYR A 171 -85.36 -105.12 95.35
N ALA A 172 -84.49 -105.00 96.35
CA ALA A 172 -83.63 -103.84 96.53
C ALA A 172 -82.66 -103.64 95.34
N GLU A 173 -82.07 -104.72 94.82
CA GLU A 173 -81.22 -104.69 93.62
C GLU A 173 -81.96 -104.18 92.38
N GLN A 174 -83.18 -104.63 92.15
CA GLN A 174 -83.97 -104.24 90.97
C GLN A 174 -84.27 -102.74 90.97
N VAL A 175 -84.69 -102.22 92.12
CA VAL A 175 -85.11 -100.83 92.30
C VAL A 175 -83.91 -99.87 92.19
N LEU A 176 -82.75 -100.22 92.74
CA LEU A 176 -81.51 -99.41 92.61
C LEU A 176 -80.98 -99.35 91.17
N ASN A 177 -81.07 -100.45 90.42
CA ASN A 177 -80.60 -100.48 89.04
C ASN A 177 -81.46 -99.63 88.09
N GLN A 178 -82.78 -99.52 88.33
CA GLN A 178 -83.65 -98.63 87.56
C GLN A 178 -83.29 -97.15 87.75
N GLU A 179 -83.01 -96.70 88.98
CA GLU A 179 -82.62 -95.31 89.27
C GLU A 179 -81.30 -94.93 88.58
N ILE A 180 -80.31 -95.83 88.58
CA ILE A 180 -79.02 -95.59 87.92
C ILE A 180 -79.19 -95.40 86.40
N ALA A 181 -80.10 -96.16 85.77
CA ALA A 181 -80.39 -96.03 84.34
C ALA A 181 -81.01 -94.66 84.00
N SER A 182 -81.96 -94.19 84.84
CA SER A 182 -82.60 -92.87 84.69
C SER A 182 -81.59 -91.72 84.77
N LEU A 183 -80.72 -91.72 85.78
CA LEU A 183 -79.72 -90.66 85.98
C LEU A 183 -78.70 -90.57 84.84
N ARG A 184 -78.32 -91.70 84.22
CA ARG A 184 -77.43 -91.72 83.04
C ARG A 184 -78.08 -91.11 81.80
N ALA A 185 -79.38 -91.32 81.60
CA ALA A 185 -80.10 -90.76 80.46
C ALA A 185 -80.15 -89.22 80.49
N SER A 186 -80.36 -88.61 81.66
CA SER A 186 -80.33 -87.14 81.79
C SER A 186 -78.97 -86.51 81.44
N ILE A 187 -77.85 -87.20 81.70
CA ILE A 187 -76.52 -86.69 81.35
C ILE A 187 -76.31 -86.67 79.82
N ALA A 188 -76.84 -87.67 79.11
CA ALA A 188 -76.71 -87.78 77.66
C ALA A 188 -77.49 -86.69 76.89
N GLY A 189 -78.65 -86.27 77.40
CA GLY A 189 -79.51 -85.27 76.73
C GLY A 189 -78.98 -83.83 76.68
N ASN A 190 -77.97 -83.47 77.49
CA ASN A 190 -77.48 -82.08 77.56
C ASN A 190 -76.50 -81.71 76.41
N LYS A 191 -76.03 -82.67 75.60
CA LYS A 191 -75.06 -82.41 74.53
C LYS A 191 -75.64 -81.61 73.35
N GLU A 192 -76.87 -81.91 72.93
CA GLU A 192 -77.49 -81.26 71.75
C GLU A 192 -77.86 -79.79 72.00
N ARG A 193 -78.26 -79.45 73.22
CA ARG A 193 -78.61 -78.06 73.60
C ARG A 193 -77.43 -77.10 73.45
N ILE A 194 -76.25 -77.51 73.89
CA ILE A 194 -75.04 -76.69 73.88
C ILE A 194 -74.56 -76.40 72.46
N GLN A 195 -74.62 -77.41 71.58
CA GLN A 195 -74.23 -77.26 70.17
C GLN A 195 -75.04 -76.14 69.50
N SER A 196 -76.36 -76.10 69.73
CA SER A 196 -77.24 -75.08 69.16
C SER A 196 -76.98 -73.67 69.69
N GLU A 197 -76.56 -73.51 70.96
CA GLU A 197 -76.25 -72.19 71.52
C GLU A 197 -74.94 -71.63 70.93
N PHE A 198 -73.92 -72.47 70.75
CA PHE A 198 -72.65 -72.10 70.09
C PHE A 198 -72.85 -71.66 68.64
N ASP A 199 -73.65 -72.41 67.87
CA ASP A 199 -73.92 -72.10 66.46
C ASP A 199 -74.61 -70.73 66.29
N ASN A 200 -75.56 -70.39 67.17
CA ASN A 200 -76.27 -69.11 67.13
C ASN A 200 -75.34 -67.91 67.40
N VAL A 201 -74.37 -68.04 68.33
CA VAL A 201 -73.38 -66.99 68.60
C VAL A 201 -72.46 -66.79 67.40
N GLY A 202 -72.04 -67.88 66.74
CA GLY A 202 -71.23 -67.85 65.52
C GLY A 202 -71.90 -67.13 64.35
N VAL A 203 -73.17 -67.46 64.06
CA VAL A 203 -73.92 -66.88 62.94
C VAL A 203 -74.11 -65.37 63.10
N ASN A 204 -74.48 -64.92 64.30
CA ASN A 204 -74.73 -63.50 64.56
C ASN A 204 -73.48 -62.63 64.42
N ALA A 205 -72.33 -63.10 64.91
CA ALA A 205 -71.06 -62.39 64.76
C ALA A 205 -70.62 -62.30 63.29
N HIS A 206 -70.78 -63.39 62.53
CA HIS A 206 -70.45 -63.42 61.11
C HIS A 206 -71.31 -62.42 60.29
N GLN A 207 -72.62 -62.38 60.53
CA GLN A 207 -73.52 -61.44 59.85
C GLN A 207 -73.23 -59.97 60.18
N GLY A 208 -72.73 -59.68 61.39
CA GLY A 208 -72.26 -58.34 61.76
C GLY A 208 -71.01 -57.94 60.97
N MET A 209 -69.99 -58.82 60.94
CA MET A 209 -68.73 -58.55 60.25
C MET A 209 -68.90 -58.38 58.73
N VAL A 210 -69.75 -59.19 58.09
CA VAL A 210 -70.01 -59.09 56.64
C VAL A 210 -70.65 -57.75 56.27
N ARG A 211 -71.58 -57.24 57.11
CA ARG A 211 -72.20 -55.92 56.89
C ARG A 211 -71.17 -54.79 56.99
N ASP A 212 -70.34 -54.81 58.02
CA ASP A 212 -69.29 -53.80 58.22
C ASP A 212 -68.25 -53.84 57.08
N TRP A 213 -67.86 -55.04 56.63
CA TRP A 213 -66.94 -55.23 55.51
C TRP A 213 -67.49 -54.66 54.20
N ASN A 214 -68.73 -54.98 53.86
CA ASN A 214 -69.38 -54.46 52.64
C ASN A 214 -69.51 -52.93 52.69
N SER A 215 -69.83 -52.36 53.84
CA SER A 215 -69.87 -50.91 54.02
C SER A 215 -68.49 -50.27 53.84
N ALA A 216 -67.42 -50.92 54.33
CA ALA A 216 -66.06 -50.44 54.15
C ALA A 216 -65.63 -50.49 52.68
N MET A 217 -65.92 -51.60 51.98
CA MET A 217 -65.57 -51.80 50.58
C MET A 217 -66.20 -50.72 49.69
N ASN A 218 -67.48 -50.39 49.90
CA ASN A 218 -68.15 -49.31 49.16
C ASN A 218 -67.47 -47.94 49.38
N GLN A 219 -67.05 -47.64 50.61
CA GLN A 219 -66.33 -46.39 50.91
C GLN A 219 -64.95 -46.34 50.24
N PHE A 220 -64.24 -47.46 50.17
CA PHE A 220 -62.97 -47.55 49.45
C PHE A 220 -63.15 -47.39 47.93
N ASP A 221 -64.20 -47.99 47.35
CA ASP A 221 -64.52 -47.87 45.92
C ASP A 221 -64.91 -46.45 45.52
N ASP A 222 -65.72 -45.77 46.33
CA ASP A 222 -66.08 -44.36 46.10
C ASP A 222 -64.83 -43.46 46.12
N MET A 223 -63.93 -43.68 47.08
CA MET A 223 -62.70 -42.90 47.20
C MET A 223 -61.68 -43.22 46.09
N SER A 224 -61.64 -44.47 45.61
CA SER A 224 -60.83 -44.87 44.44
C SER A 224 -61.30 -44.17 43.15
N ARG A 225 -62.63 -44.02 42.99
CA ARG A 225 -63.21 -43.22 41.90
C ARG A 225 -62.87 -41.74 42.02
N GLU A 226 -62.99 -41.17 43.22
CA GLU A 226 -62.62 -39.77 43.49
C GLU A 226 -61.14 -39.51 43.18
N PHE A 227 -60.24 -40.39 43.61
CA PHE A 227 -58.81 -40.35 43.31
C PHE A 227 -58.51 -40.39 41.80
N SER A 228 -59.21 -41.26 41.05
CA SER A 228 -59.04 -41.38 39.60
C SER A 228 -59.48 -40.12 38.85
N LEU A 229 -60.58 -39.49 39.29
CA LEU A 229 -61.05 -38.21 38.73
C LEU A 229 -60.08 -37.06 39.06
N GLN A 230 -59.61 -36.99 40.30
CA GLN A 230 -58.64 -36.00 40.72
C GLN A 230 -57.33 -36.13 39.94
N LYS A 231 -56.76 -37.33 39.82
CA LYS A 231 -55.56 -37.61 39.01
C LYS A 231 -55.65 -37.03 37.59
N ASN A 232 -56.76 -37.28 36.91
CA ASN A 232 -56.96 -36.82 35.55
C ASN A 232 -57.10 -35.29 35.46
N ARG A 233 -57.73 -34.67 36.46
CA ARG A 233 -57.86 -33.22 36.57
C ARG A 233 -56.50 -32.56 36.81
N THR A 234 -55.78 -33.01 37.84
CA THR A 234 -54.44 -32.53 38.21
C THR A 234 -53.47 -32.63 37.04
N LYS A 235 -53.47 -33.76 36.30
CA LYS A 235 -52.65 -33.95 35.09
C LYS A 235 -52.96 -32.94 33.98
N ARG A 236 -54.25 -32.66 33.70
CA ARG A 236 -54.65 -31.66 32.70
C ARG A 236 -54.26 -30.25 33.10
N GLU A 237 -54.41 -29.91 34.38
CA GLU A 237 -54.02 -28.61 34.91
C GLU A 237 -52.50 -28.40 34.82
N THR A 238 -51.69 -29.42 35.14
CA THR A 238 -50.22 -29.38 34.98
C THR A 238 -49.81 -29.17 33.52
N GLN A 239 -50.39 -29.93 32.57
CA GLN A 239 -50.12 -29.75 31.13
C GLN A 239 -50.51 -28.36 30.59
N ASN A 240 -51.60 -27.79 31.09
CA ASN A 240 -52.03 -26.44 30.71
C ASN A 240 -51.07 -25.36 31.24
N VAL A 241 -50.57 -25.52 32.48
CA VAL A 241 -49.56 -24.62 33.05
C VAL A 241 -48.25 -24.72 32.30
N GLU A 242 -47.77 -25.93 31.99
CA GLU A 242 -46.59 -26.16 31.15
C GLU A 242 -46.68 -25.43 29.81
N SER A 243 -47.76 -25.69 29.05
CA SER A 243 -47.94 -25.12 27.72
C SER A 243 -48.01 -23.58 27.74
N ARG A 244 -48.73 -23.00 28.72
CA ARG A 244 -48.82 -21.54 28.89
C ARG A 244 -47.49 -20.92 29.29
N THR A 245 -46.74 -21.60 30.15
CA THR A 245 -45.43 -21.16 30.62
C THR A 245 -44.41 -21.21 29.48
N GLU A 246 -44.42 -22.25 28.65
CA GLU A 246 -43.57 -22.33 27.45
C GLU A 246 -43.89 -21.25 26.41
N ILE A 247 -45.17 -21.02 26.10
CA ILE A 247 -45.58 -19.97 25.16
C ILE A 247 -45.22 -18.58 25.71
N GLY A 248 -45.47 -18.34 27.00
CA GLY A 248 -45.13 -17.09 27.68
C GLY A 248 -43.62 -16.83 27.66
N LYS A 249 -42.83 -17.84 28.05
CA LYS A 249 -41.36 -17.85 27.99
C LYS A 249 -40.88 -17.50 26.58
N LYS A 250 -41.34 -18.22 25.56
CA LYS A 250 -40.94 -18.00 24.17
C LYS A 250 -41.27 -16.58 23.70
N THR A 251 -42.49 -16.11 23.95
CA THR A 251 -42.93 -14.76 23.53
C THR A 251 -42.11 -13.66 24.20
N GLN A 252 -41.76 -13.82 25.48
CA GLN A 252 -40.91 -12.85 26.18
C GLN A 252 -39.47 -12.88 25.66
N LEU A 253 -38.90 -14.06 25.43
CA LEU A 253 -37.56 -14.21 24.86
C LEU A 253 -37.47 -13.63 23.45
N ASP A 254 -38.45 -13.89 22.57
CA ASP A 254 -38.51 -13.33 21.22
C ASP A 254 -38.52 -11.79 21.26
N ARG A 255 -39.30 -11.17 22.17
CA ARG A 255 -39.30 -9.71 22.36
C ARG A 255 -37.95 -9.16 22.82
N ILE A 256 -37.24 -9.87 23.69
CA ILE A 256 -35.92 -9.47 24.17
C ILE A 256 -34.90 -9.56 23.01
N VAL A 257 -34.95 -10.65 22.23
CA VAL A 257 -34.13 -10.85 21.03
C VAL A 257 -34.39 -9.77 19.98
N ASP A 258 -35.66 -9.51 19.63
CA ASP A 258 -36.03 -8.49 18.64
C ASP A 258 -35.55 -7.10 19.06
N ARG A 259 -35.69 -6.75 20.34
CA ARG A 259 -35.20 -5.47 20.88
C ARG A 259 -33.68 -5.37 20.71
N PHE A 260 -32.94 -6.41 21.08
CA PHE A 260 -31.47 -6.40 20.97
C PHE A 260 -31.01 -6.33 19.51
N CYS A 261 -31.58 -7.14 18.63
CA CYS A 261 -31.26 -7.14 17.20
C CYS A 261 -31.70 -5.86 16.48
N SER A 262 -32.70 -5.13 16.98
CA SER A 262 -33.07 -3.81 16.45
C SER A 262 -32.03 -2.74 16.81
N GLU A 263 -31.43 -2.80 18.01
CA GLU A 263 -30.38 -1.88 18.43
C GLU A 263 -29.02 -2.22 17.76
N PHE A 264 -28.74 -3.51 17.56
CA PHE A 264 -27.52 -4.02 16.94
C PHE A 264 -27.83 -4.98 15.78
N PRO A 265 -28.15 -4.50 14.57
CA PRO A 265 -28.58 -5.36 13.47
C PRO A 265 -27.50 -6.37 13.06
N PRO A 266 -27.73 -7.70 13.19
CA PRO A 266 -26.72 -8.73 12.94
C PRO A 266 -26.08 -8.66 11.55
N LYS A 267 -26.90 -8.47 10.52
CA LYS A 267 -26.44 -8.40 9.13
C LYS A 267 -25.55 -7.18 8.87
N GLN A 268 -25.95 -6.00 9.37
CA GLN A 268 -25.14 -4.78 9.19
C GLN A 268 -23.81 -4.87 9.96
N PHE A 269 -23.82 -5.48 11.14
CA PHE A 269 -22.60 -5.77 11.89
C PHE A 269 -21.68 -6.73 11.14
N ALA A 270 -22.22 -7.80 10.57
CA ALA A 270 -21.44 -8.76 9.78
C ALA A 270 -20.83 -8.12 8.52
N ASP A 271 -21.62 -7.35 7.77
CA ASP A 271 -21.16 -6.65 6.55
C ASP A 271 -20.02 -5.68 6.88
N GLU A 272 -20.16 -4.90 7.96
CA GLU A 272 -19.13 -3.96 8.40
C GLU A 272 -17.89 -4.67 8.97
N TYR A 273 -18.08 -5.78 9.69
CA TYR A 273 -16.98 -6.63 10.17
C TYR A 273 -16.13 -7.17 9.01
N VAL A 274 -16.78 -7.72 7.97
CA VAL A 274 -16.11 -8.21 6.77
C VAL A 274 -15.41 -7.06 6.03
N ARG A 275 -16.04 -5.89 5.92
CA ARG A 275 -15.43 -4.70 5.31
C ARG A 275 -14.15 -4.30 6.03
N LEU A 276 -14.14 -4.25 7.36
CA LEU A 276 -12.96 -3.85 8.13
C LEU A 276 -11.83 -4.89 8.04
N TYR A 277 -12.13 -6.19 8.07
CA TYR A 277 -11.11 -7.24 7.86
C TYR A 277 -10.58 -7.28 6.42
N SER A 278 -11.36 -6.87 5.43
CA SER A 278 -10.88 -6.77 4.04
C SER A 278 -9.77 -5.74 3.82
N LEU A 279 -9.56 -4.84 4.79
CA LEU A 279 -8.44 -3.89 4.80
C LEU A 279 -7.11 -4.55 5.19
N GLU A 280 -7.13 -5.79 5.70
CA GLU A 280 -5.92 -6.54 5.99
C GLU A 280 -5.21 -6.97 4.69
N PRO A 281 -3.92 -6.65 4.51
CA PRO A 281 -3.22 -6.94 3.27
C PRO A 281 -2.96 -8.44 3.13
N SER A 282 -3.17 -8.97 1.93
CA SER A 282 -2.92 -10.38 1.61
C SER A 282 -1.42 -10.69 1.58
N TYR A 283 -0.99 -11.77 2.24
CA TYR A 283 0.39 -12.27 2.18
C TYR A 283 0.69 -13.18 0.99
N VAL A 284 -0.32 -13.58 0.22
CA VAL A 284 -0.15 -14.55 -0.89
C VAL A 284 -0.01 -13.83 -2.24
N GLN A 285 -0.81 -12.81 -2.46
CA GLN A 285 -0.81 -11.98 -3.67
C GLN A 285 -0.79 -10.51 -3.27
N TYR A 286 0.31 -10.11 -2.63
CA TYR A 286 0.48 -8.71 -2.22
C TYR A 286 0.74 -7.83 -3.45
N GLU A 287 -0.06 -6.78 -3.60
CA GLU A 287 0.19 -5.67 -4.52
C GLU A 287 0.23 -4.36 -3.74
N CYS A 288 1.04 -3.40 -4.20
CA CYS A 288 1.14 -2.10 -3.53
C CYS A 288 -0.19 -1.34 -3.63
N VAL A 289 -0.64 -0.80 -2.50
CA VAL A 289 -1.79 0.09 -2.44
C VAL A 289 -1.49 1.35 -3.26
N LYS A 290 -2.45 1.82 -4.08
CA LYS A 290 -2.27 3.00 -4.96
C LYS A 290 -2.78 4.30 -4.32
N ASP A 291 -3.89 4.20 -3.60
CA ASP A 291 -4.60 5.34 -3.01
C ASP A 291 -4.54 5.31 -1.49
N MET A 292 -4.55 6.48 -0.87
CA MET A 292 -4.48 6.58 0.59
C MET A 292 -5.79 6.03 1.20
N PRO A 293 -5.76 4.99 2.05
CA PRO A 293 -6.97 4.43 2.63
C PRO A 293 -7.59 5.39 3.66
N ARG A 294 -8.92 5.36 3.80
CA ARG A 294 -9.62 6.17 4.82
C ARG A 294 -9.39 5.63 6.24
N ASN A 295 -9.42 4.31 6.39
CA ASN A 295 -9.16 3.60 7.65
C ASN A 295 -8.01 2.61 7.43
N ILE A 296 -7.13 2.48 8.40
CA ILE A 296 -6.08 1.44 8.43
C ILE A 296 -6.46 0.40 9.48
N TYR A 297 -6.39 -0.88 9.12
CA TYR A 297 -6.53 -1.97 10.07
C TYR A 297 -5.22 -2.19 10.83
N ILE A 298 -5.21 -1.93 12.14
CA ILE A 298 -3.99 -1.98 12.95
C ILE A 298 -3.84 -3.33 13.66
N SER A 299 -4.93 -3.84 14.24
CA SER A 299 -4.92 -5.08 15.03
C SER A 299 -6.31 -5.68 15.22
N THR A 300 -6.41 -6.78 15.98
CA THR A 300 -7.68 -7.30 16.50
C THR A 300 -7.74 -7.11 18.02
N LEU A 301 -8.84 -6.56 18.53
CA LEU A 301 -9.17 -6.54 19.95
C LEU A 301 -9.93 -7.81 20.34
N GLU A 302 -9.59 -8.36 21.49
CA GLU A 302 -10.20 -9.51 22.11
C GLU A 302 -10.82 -9.13 23.46
N TYR A 303 -12.03 -9.61 23.72
CA TYR A 303 -12.65 -9.53 25.04
C TYR A 303 -13.10 -10.91 25.50
N ASP A 304 -12.63 -11.31 26.68
CA ASP A 304 -12.94 -12.59 27.31
C ASP A 304 -14.21 -12.47 28.18
N ILE A 305 -15.26 -13.20 27.78
CA ILE A 305 -16.55 -13.25 28.47
C ILE A 305 -16.74 -14.50 29.34
N LEU A 306 -15.72 -15.38 29.49
CA LEU A 306 -15.77 -16.56 30.36
C LEU A 306 -16.24 -16.21 31.78
N SER A 307 -15.69 -15.12 32.32
CA SER A 307 -16.00 -14.65 33.68
C SER A 307 -17.45 -14.18 33.89
N TRP A 308 -18.23 -13.99 32.84
CA TRP A 308 -19.61 -13.48 32.96
C TRP A 308 -20.63 -14.58 33.24
N ASN A 309 -20.25 -15.85 33.10
CA ASN A 309 -21.13 -17.02 33.33
C ASN A 309 -22.51 -16.84 32.65
N LEU A 310 -22.46 -16.55 31.34
CA LEU A 310 -23.65 -16.38 30.49
C LEU A 310 -24.49 -17.66 30.48
N CYS A 311 -25.82 -17.53 30.45
CA CYS A 311 -26.69 -18.71 30.33
C CYS A 311 -26.59 -19.33 28.92
N ASP A 312 -26.94 -20.61 28.80
CA ASP A 312 -26.83 -21.37 27.55
C ASP A 312 -27.62 -20.70 26.40
N TYR A 313 -28.79 -20.14 26.70
CA TYR A 313 -29.59 -19.41 25.71
C TYR A 313 -28.85 -18.18 25.16
N THR A 314 -28.14 -17.42 26.01
CA THR A 314 -27.35 -16.26 25.57
C THR A 314 -26.17 -16.70 24.68
N LYS A 315 -25.55 -17.85 24.97
CA LYS A 315 -24.48 -18.41 24.13
C LYS A 315 -25.00 -18.85 22.77
N GLU A 316 -26.12 -19.59 22.72
CA GLU A 316 -26.78 -19.97 21.46
C GLU A 316 -27.22 -18.75 20.64
N PHE A 317 -27.68 -17.68 21.31
CA PHE A 317 -28.02 -16.42 20.66
C PHE A 317 -26.81 -15.77 19.97
N LEU A 318 -25.65 -15.72 20.64
CA LEU A 318 -24.41 -15.19 20.08
C LEU A 318 -23.92 -16.06 18.90
N ASP A 319 -23.93 -17.39 19.03
CA ASP A 319 -23.56 -18.31 17.96
C ASP A 319 -24.50 -18.23 16.75
N LYS A 320 -25.77 -17.88 16.95
CA LYS A 320 -26.74 -17.76 15.85
C LYS A 320 -26.63 -16.43 15.11
N TYR A 321 -26.56 -15.30 15.84
CA TYR A 321 -26.67 -13.97 15.24
C TYR A 321 -25.31 -13.25 15.09
N TYR A 322 -24.33 -13.54 15.95
CA TYR A 322 -23.04 -12.84 16.01
C TYR A 322 -21.83 -13.80 15.88
N TYR A 323 -22.00 -14.92 15.15
CA TYR A 323 -20.97 -15.96 14.94
C TYR A 323 -19.64 -15.45 14.39
N PHE A 324 -19.65 -14.35 13.63
CA PHE A 324 -18.45 -13.78 13.02
C PHE A 324 -17.50 -13.18 14.06
N MET A 325 -18.02 -12.71 15.20
CA MET A 325 -17.24 -12.11 16.29
C MET A 325 -17.10 -13.01 17.52
N TYR A 326 -18.01 -13.98 17.75
CA TYR A 326 -17.99 -14.88 18.93
C TYR A 326 -17.30 -16.21 18.64
N ARG A 327 -16.25 -16.55 19.42
CA ARG A 327 -15.52 -17.83 19.32
C ARG A 327 -15.03 -18.27 20.70
N GLY A 328 -15.48 -19.44 21.17
CA GLY A 328 -14.93 -20.08 22.38
C GLY A 328 -14.91 -19.18 23.62
N ASP A 329 -16.06 -18.58 23.95
CA ASP A 329 -16.23 -17.62 25.05
C ASP A 329 -15.40 -16.32 24.95
N LYS A 330 -14.95 -15.98 23.74
CA LYS A 330 -14.25 -14.73 23.42
C LYS A 330 -14.94 -13.99 22.29
N LEU A 331 -14.83 -12.66 22.31
CA LEU A 331 -15.32 -11.77 21.27
C LEU A 331 -14.15 -11.05 20.60
N TYR A 332 -14.06 -11.15 19.26
CA TYR A 332 -12.97 -10.64 18.43
C TYR A 332 -13.43 -9.53 17.52
N ILE A 333 -12.68 -8.42 17.45
CA ILE A 333 -13.05 -7.23 16.69
C ILE A 333 -11.86 -6.57 16.01
N PRO A 334 -12.01 -6.07 14.78
CA PRO A 334 -10.95 -5.35 14.11
C PRO A 334 -10.79 -3.94 14.72
N HIS A 335 -9.56 -3.60 15.08
CA HIS A 335 -9.16 -2.25 15.48
C HIS A 335 -8.64 -1.49 14.27
N CYS A 336 -9.41 -0.51 13.81
CA CYS A 336 -9.03 0.36 12.72
C CYS A 336 -8.85 1.79 13.21
N ALA A 337 -7.89 2.51 12.63
CA ALA A 337 -7.67 3.93 12.90
C ALA A 337 -7.80 4.77 11.64
N GLN A 338 -8.28 6.00 11.82
CA GLN A 338 -8.29 7.05 10.82
C GLN A 338 -7.03 7.92 10.97
N PHE A 339 -6.71 8.67 9.92
CA PHE A 339 -5.59 9.62 9.91
C PHE A 339 -5.94 10.91 10.66
N GLY A 340 -6.09 10.79 11.98
CA GLY A 340 -6.35 11.88 12.91
C GLY A 340 -5.55 11.71 14.21
N PRO A 341 -5.84 12.49 15.26
CA PRO A 341 -5.19 12.39 16.56
C PRO A 341 -5.23 10.98 17.18
N GLU A 342 -6.27 10.20 16.84
CA GLU A 342 -6.47 8.82 17.25
C GLU A 342 -5.40 7.84 16.74
N PHE A 343 -4.61 8.21 15.72
CA PHE A 343 -3.53 7.39 15.18
C PHE A 343 -2.25 7.41 16.05
N ASN A 344 -2.17 8.31 17.04
CA ASN A 344 -1.01 8.39 17.92
C ASN A 344 -1.07 7.30 19.00
N TYR A 345 -0.12 6.37 18.99
CA TYR A 345 -0.10 5.18 19.86
C TYR A 345 1.05 5.19 20.86
N MET A 346 0.76 4.86 22.12
CA MET A 346 1.76 4.73 23.17
C MET A 346 1.67 3.35 23.82
N PHE A 347 2.72 2.55 23.65
CA PHE A 347 2.86 1.21 24.21
C PHE A 347 3.79 1.24 25.43
N LYS A 348 3.29 0.92 26.62
CA LYS A 348 4.07 0.89 27.87
C LYS A 348 4.49 -0.53 28.20
N PHE A 349 5.77 -0.73 28.50
CA PHE A 349 6.31 -2.05 28.86
C PHE A 349 7.38 -1.97 29.96
N SER A 350 7.60 -3.11 30.62
CA SER A 350 8.67 -3.29 31.61
C SER A 350 9.85 -4.07 30.99
N GLY A 351 11.06 -3.89 31.55
CA GLY A 351 12.31 -4.36 30.93
C GLY A 351 12.39 -5.86 30.57
N ASN A 352 11.65 -6.74 31.26
CA ASN A 352 11.72 -8.20 31.08
C ASN A 352 11.01 -8.73 29.81
N GLY A 353 10.47 -7.87 28.94
CA GLY A 353 9.75 -8.26 27.72
C GLY A 353 10.22 -7.60 26.42
N LYS A 354 11.37 -6.90 26.42
CA LYS A 354 11.81 -6.03 25.31
C LYS A 354 11.84 -6.73 23.94
N GLN A 355 12.30 -7.99 23.86
CA GLN A 355 12.37 -8.73 22.59
C GLN A 355 11.00 -8.88 21.91
N LYS A 356 9.95 -9.17 22.68
CA LYS A 356 8.59 -9.30 22.15
C LYS A 356 8.05 -7.94 21.70
N VAL A 357 8.29 -6.89 22.46
CA VAL A 357 7.90 -5.50 22.11
C VAL A 357 8.56 -5.06 20.80
N VAL A 358 9.84 -5.36 20.61
CA VAL A 358 10.57 -5.07 19.36
C VAL A 358 9.95 -5.83 18.19
N SER A 359 9.62 -7.12 18.37
CA SER A 359 8.92 -7.90 17.35
C SER A 359 7.59 -7.26 16.98
N ASP A 360 6.75 -6.94 17.97
CA ASP A 360 5.42 -6.35 17.75
C ASP A 360 5.52 -4.95 17.10
N ALA A 361 6.58 -4.18 17.39
CA ALA A 361 6.86 -2.91 16.75
C ALA A 361 7.22 -3.06 15.27
N CYS A 362 8.10 -4.02 14.95
CA CYS A 362 8.42 -4.37 13.57
C CYS A 362 7.17 -4.87 12.82
N ASP A 363 6.30 -5.63 13.48
CA ASP A 363 5.08 -6.16 12.89
C ASP A 363 4.12 -5.03 12.47
N ILE A 364 3.91 -4.05 13.36
CA ILE A 364 3.10 -2.86 13.07
C ILE A 364 3.74 -2.04 11.94
N GLY A 365 5.04 -1.78 12.00
CA GLY A 365 5.73 -0.99 10.97
C GLY A 365 5.64 -1.62 9.58
N MET A 366 5.89 -2.93 9.45
CA MET A 366 5.78 -3.65 8.18
C MET A 366 4.34 -3.68 7.65
N ARG A 367 3.33 -3.83 8.52
CA ARG A 367 1.93 -3.74 8.11
C ARG A 367 1.58 -2.37 7.56
N LEU A 368 2.02 -1.30 8.21
CA LEU A 368 1.80 0.06 7.72
C LEU A 368 2.45 0.26 6.34
N PHE A 369 3.64 -0.28 6.10
CA PHE A 369 4.23 -0.27 4.75
C PHE A 369 3.40 -1.02 3.71
N MET A 370 2.72 -2.09 4.09
CA MET A 370 1.90 -2.88 3.18
C MET A 370 0.52 -2.25 2.92
N MET A 371 -0.03 -1.55 3.91
CA MET A 371 -1.35 -0.94 3.82
C MET A 371 -1.33 0.46 3.21
N LEU A 372 -0.16 1.09 3.15
CA LEU A 372 -0.01 2.46 2.71
C LEU A 372 0.70 2.57 1.36
N PRO A 373 0.26 3.51 0.50
CA PRO A 373 0.87 3.69 -0.80
C PRO A 373 2.34 4.08 -0.68
N PRO A 374 3.26 3.34 -1.36
CA PRO A 374 4.66 3.74 -1.47
C PRO A 374 4.80 5.17 -2.03
N GLY A 375 5.81 5.92 -1.59
CA GLY A 375 6.07 7.32 -2.03
C GLY A 375 5.20 8.39 -1.36
N LYS A 376 4.05 8.01 -0.77
CA LYS A 376 3.17 8.96 -0.05
C LYS A 376 3.35 8.92 1.48
N VAL A 377 4.23 8.07 1.99
CA VAL A 377 4.48 7.90 3.43
C VAL A 377 5.96 7.70 3.70
N ASN A 378 6.50 8.45 4.66
CA ASN A 378 7.88 8.34 5.15
C ASN A 378 7.89 7.92 6.61
N PHE A 379 8.79 7.00 6.96
CA PHE A 379 8.99 6.54 8.32
C PHE A 379 10.26 7.12 8.91
N THR A 380 10.20 7.51 10.19
CA THR A 380 11.37 7.92 10.97
C THR A 380 11.49 6.99 12.17
N PHE A 381 12.53 6.17 12.18
CA PHE A 381 12.80 5.23 13.26
C PHE A 381 13.82 5.81 14.23
N VAL A 382 13.49 5.83 15.52
CA VAL A 382 14.33 6.36 16.61
C VAL A 382 14.57 5.26 17.63
N ASP A 383 15.83 4.90 17.85
CA ASP A 383 16.27 3.89 18.81
C ASP A 383 17.56 4.34 19.54
N PRO A 384 17.42 5.09 20.65
CA PRO A 384 18.54 5.67 21.38
C PRO A 384 19.29 4.68 22.27
N VAL A 385 18.68 3.53 22.62
CA VAL A 385 19.25 2.58 23.60
C VAL A 385 19.94 1.41 22.91
N SER A 386 19.29 0.83 21.90
CA SER A 386 19.82 -0.33 21.16
C SER A 386 20.60 0.07 19.90
N LEU A 387 20.91 1.37 19.75
CA LEU A 387 21.72 1.93 18.66
C LEU A 387 21.22 1.53 17.26
N GLY A 388 19.91 1.30 17.12
CA GLY A 388 19.27 0.93 15.85
C GLY A 388 19.04 -0.57 15.64
N GLU A 389 19.48 -1.44 16.54
CA GLU A 389 19.24 -2.88 16.44
C GLU A 389 17.75 -3.22 16.45
N SER A 390 16.93 -2.46 17.18
CA SER A 390 15.48 -2.72 17.31
C SER A 390 14.74 -2.67 15.98
N PHE A 391 15.21 -1.86 15.03
CA PHE A 391 14.56 -1.65 13.73
C PHE A 391 15.39 -2.19 12.55
N ALA A 392 16.37 -3.04 12.82
CA ALA A 392 17.29 -3.57 11.80
C ALA A 392 16.56 -4.25 10.63
N THR A 393 15.38 -4.86 10.84
CA THR A 393 14.58 -5.48 9.77
C THR A 393 14.24 -4.50 8.64
N PHE A 394 14.05 -3.21 8.94
CA PHE A 394 13.71 -2.19 7.95
C PHE A 394 14.92 -1.74 7.12
N THR A 395 16.16 -2.01 7.57
CA THR A 395 17.35 -1.76 6.75
C THR A 395 17.36 -2.63 5.48
N ARG A 396 16.65 -3.77 5.49
CA ARG A 396 16.48 -4.64 4.31
C ARG A 396 15.68 -3.98 3.18
N LEU A 397 14.84 -2.99 3.51
CA LEU A 397 14.12 -2.17 2.53
C LEU A 397 15.07 -1.16 1.85
N VAL A 398 16.17 -0.80 2.52
CA VAL A 398 17.15 0.16 2.02
C VAL A 398 18.20 -0.53 1.15
N ASN A 399 18.46 0.04 -0.02
CA ASN A 399 19.65 -0.24 -0.80
C ASN A 399 20.60 0.97 -0.65
N VAL A 400 21.91 0.71 -0.63
CA VAL A 400 22.95 1.72 -0.33
C VAL A 400 22.98 2.86 -1.35
N ASP A 401 22.50 2.63 -2.58
CA ASP A 401 22.58 3.58 -3.71
C ASP A 401 21.20 3.93 -4.32
N ASP A 402 20.09 3.82 -3.57
CA ASP A 402 18.72 3.82 -4.13
C ASP A 402 17.70 4.62 -3.30
N ARG A 403 16.62 5.09 -3.94
CA ARG A 403 15.46 5.81 -3.37
C ARG A 403 14.81 5.17 -2.15
N THR A 404 15.00 3.86 -1.98
CA THR A 404 14.42 3.13 -0.86
C THR A 404 15.04 3.53 0.49
N SER A 405 16.16 4.25 0.48
CA SER A 405 16.78 4.87 1.66
C SER A 405 15.96 6.02 2.25
N GLU A 406 15.21 6.78 1.43
CA GLU A 406 14.42 7.94 1.89
C GLU A 406 13.15 7.53 2.63
N VAL A 407 12.60 6.35 2.32
CA VAL A 407 11.41 5.80 2.97
C VAL A 407 11.60 5.58 4.48
N ILE A 408 12.84 5.35 4.92
CA ILE A 408 13.21 5.29 6.34
C ILE A 408 13.99 6.52 6.83
N ASN A 409 14.00 7.62 6.05
CA ASN A 409 14.78 8.83 6.31
C ASN A 409 16.29 8.55 6.53
N GLY A 410 16.88 7.71 5.68
CA GLY A 410 18.32 7.52 5.49
C GLY A 410 19.05 6.68 6.55
N LYS A 411 18.65 6.75 7.82
CA LYS A 411 19.23 5.96 8.92
C LYS A 411 18.27 5.84 10.10
N ILE A 412 18.51 4.85 10.95
CA ILE A 412 17.86 4.77 12.26
C ILE A 412 18.59 5.74 13.20
N TRP A 413 17.83 6.62 13.86
CA TRP A 413 18.36 7.71 14.66
C TRP A 413 18.62 7.25 16.10
N SER A 414 19.87 7.36 16.55
CA SER A 414 20.31 6.85 17.87
C SER A 414 21.05 7.88 18.74
N SER A 415 21.69 8.90 18.14
CA SER A 415 22.39 9.98 18.85
C SER A 415 21.40 11.05 19.36
N PRO A 416 21.49 11.50 20.63
CA PRO A 416 20.59 12.53 21.18
C PRO A 416 20.53 13.82 20.38
N ASN A 417 21.68 14.33 19.90
CA ASN A 417 21.73 15.58 19.12
C ASN A 417 21.04 15.40 17.75
N ASP A 418 21.33 14.28 17.08
CA ASP A 418 20.74 13.96 15.78
C ASP A 418 19.21 13.78 15.90
N ILE A 419 18.73 13.19 17.00
CA ILE A 419 17.30 13.04 17.29
C ILE A 419 16.66 14.42 17.46
N GLU A 420 17.28 15.30 18.25
CA GLU A 420 16.77 16.67 18.45
C GLU A 420 16.68 17.44 17.14
N ASP A 421 17.72 17.39 16.30
CA ASP A 421 17.73 18.03 14.98
C ASP A 421 16.65 17.46 14.07
N LYS A 422 16.42 16.14 14.09
CA LYS A 422 15.34 15.52 13.31
C LYS A 422 13.96 15.96 13.79
N LEU A 423 13.73 16.04 15.10
CA LEU A 423 12.47 16.55 15.67
C LEU A 423 12.24 18.03 15.33
N ARG A 424 13.31 18.83 15.26
CA ARG A 424 13.27 20.22 14.82
C ARG A 424 12.83 20.32 13.36
N ILE A 425 13.45 19.54 12.47
CA ILE A 425 13.06 19.45 11.05
C ILE A 425 11.57 19.06 10.90
N MET A 426 11.07 18.12 11.71
CA MET A 426 9.65 17.73 11.69
C MET A 426 8.74 18.87 12.17
N THR A 427 9.16 19.64 13.17
CA THR A 427 8.40 20.79 13.67
C THR A 427 8.35 21.91 12.63
N ASP A 428 9.47 22.17 11.94
CA ASP A 428 9.53 23.12 10.83
C ASP A 428 8.64 22.66 9.66
N HIS A 429 8.63 21.36 9.36
CA HIS A 429 7.72 20.77 8.37
C HIS A 429 6.24 21.01 8.74
N ILE A 430 5.85 20.78 10.00
CA ILE A 430 4.48 21.07 10.49
C ILE A 430 4.11 22.54 10.28
N SER A 431 5.02 23.46 10.62
CA SER A 431 4.83 24.90 10.39
C SER A 431 4.64 25.21 8.90
N ASN A 432 5.50 24.65 8.04
CA ASN A 432 5.44 24.82 6.59
C ASN A 432 4.13 24.27 6.00
N VAL A 433 3.72 23.07 6.37
CA VAL A 433 2.45 22.47 5.90
C VAL A 433 1.25 23.31 6.36
N THR A 434 1.27 23.79 7.60
CA THR A 434 0.21 24.67 8.12
C THR A 434 0.09 25.96 7.30
N GLN A 435 1.22 26.63 7.06
CA GLN A 435 1.26 27.91 6.36
C GLN A 435 1.07 27.79 4.85
N ARG A 436 1.49 26.67 4.23
CA ARG A 436 1.50 26.51 2.77
C ARG A 436 0.33 25.71 2.25
N CYS A 437 -0.02 24.61 2.91
CA CYS A 437 -1.04 23.68 2.45
C CYS A 437 -2.41 24.01 3.06
N LEU A 438 -2.47 24.16 4.38
CA LEU A 438 -3.75 24.32 5.08
C LEU A 438 -4.32 25.74 4.94
N GLN A 439 -3.52 26.80 5.15
CA GLN A 439 -3.89 28.22 4.93
C GLN A 439 -5.27 28.65 5.49
N GLY A 440 -5.83 27.93 6.46
CA GLY A 440 -7.22 28.09 6.90
C GLY A 440 -8.30 27.67 5.88
N LYS A 441 -7.91 27.16 4.70
CA LYS A 441 -8.81 26.62 3.65
C LYS A 441 -9.18 25.16 3.87
N TYR A 442 -8.26 24.37 4.44
CA TYR A 442 -8.45 22.93 4.70
C TYR A 442 -8.27 22.63 6.19
N ASN A 443 -9.05 21.69 6.73
CA ASN A 443 -9.01 21.36 8.16
C ASN A 443 -7.83 20.45 8.53
N ASN A 444 -7.38 19.63 7.58
CA ASN A 444 -6.25 18.69 7.75
C ASN A 444 -5.59 18.38 6.39
N ILE A 445 -4.42 17.76 6.44
CA ILE A 445 -3.65 17.41 5.25
C ILE A 445 -4.36 16.39 4.36
N PHE A 446 -5.25 15.57 4.92
CA PHE A 446 -6.00 14.56 4.17
C PHE A 446 -6.97 15.23 3.18
N GLU A 447 -7.68 16.29 3.60
CA GLU A 447 -8.51 17.12 2.71
C GLU A 447 -7.69 17.81 1.63
N TYR A 448 -6.54 18.40 2.00
CA TYR A 448 -5.61 19.03 1.05
C TYR A 448 -5.11 18.02 0.01
N ASN A 449 -4.61 16.85 0.45
CA ASN A 449 -4.05 15.82 -0.42
C ASN A 449 -5.08 15.24 -1.39
N LYS A 450 -6.37 15.22 -1.02
CA LYS A 450 -7.46 14.79 -1.90
C LYS A 450 -7.66 15.74 -3.09
N VAL A 451 -7.38 17.03 -2.92
CA VAL A 451 -7.50 18.05 -3.99
C VAL A 451 -6.18 18.25 -4.72
N ALA A 452 -5.06 18.16 -4.02
CA ALA A 452 -3.73 18.32 -4.59
C ALA A 452 -3.36 17.19 -5.56
N GLU A 453 -3.99 16.02 -5.45
CA GLU A 453 -3.82 14.82 -6.29
C GLU A 453 -2.33 14.41 -6.39
N GLN A 454 -1.66 14.94 -7.41
CA GLN A 454 -0.26 14.78 -7.71
C GLN A 454 0.61 15.55 -6.70
N ASN A 455 0.26 16.77 -6.29
CA ASN A 455 1.01 17.56 -5.30
C ASN A 455 0.72 17.20 -3.84
N ALA A 456 0.27 15.97 -3.57
CA ALA A 456 0.03 15.52 -2.21
C ALA A 456 1.33 15.52 -1.39
N GLU A 457 1.25 16.02 -0.16
CA GLU A 457 2.36 15.95 0.80
C GLU A 457 2.40 14.56 1.43
N ALA A 458 3.61 14.02 1.57
CA ALA A 458 3.84 12.69 2.13
C ALA A 458 3.60 12.70 3.65
N TYR A 459 2.84 11.72 4.14
CA TYR A 459 2.62 11.53 5.57
C TYR A 459 3.90 11.09 6.28
N GLN A 460 4.16 11.61 7.47
CA GLN A 460 5.34 11.28 8.27
C GLN A 460 4.90 10.41 9.46
N ILE A 461 5.49 9.24 9.63
CA ILE A 461 5.24 8.35 10.77
C ILE A 461 6.54 8.22 11.58
N ILE A 462 6.52 8.65 12.84
CA ILE A 462 7.65 8.57 13.76
C ILE A 462 7.44 7.37 14.69
N MET A 463 8.40 6.43 14.71
CA MET A 463 8.40 5.28 15.61
C MET A 463 9.58 5.39 16.58
N LEU A 464 9.30 5.48 17.88
CA LEU A 464 10.30 5.76 18.91
C LEU A 464 10.35 4.64 19.95
N MET A 465 11.52 4.01 20.09
CA MET A 465 11.77 2.93 21.06
C MET A 465 12.39 3.42 22.36
N ASP A 466 12.14 2.67 23.44
CA ASP A 466 12.69 2.92 24.78
C ASP A 466 12.44 4.34 25.32
N PHE A 467 11.32 4.96 24.94
CA PHE A 467 10.95 6.28 25.43
C PHE A 467 10.90 6.31 26.96
N PRO A 468 11.41 7.37 27.61
CA PRO A 468 12.01 8.59 27.05
C PRO A 468 13.55 8.60 27.06
N ALA A 469 14.22 7.46 27.01
CA ALA A 469 15.67 7.40 27.01
C ALA A 469 16.28 8.18 25.82
N GLY A 470 17.42 8.82 26.02
CA GLY A 470 18.17 9.53 24.97
C GLY A 470 17.56 10.84 24.46
N LEU A 471 16.45 11.32 25.06
CA LEU A 471 15.81 12.58 24.71
C LEU A 471 16.19 13.69 25.70
N SER A 472 16.56 14.86 25.18
CA SER A 472 16.75 16.09 25.97
C SER A 472 15.40 16.71 26.37
N ASP A 473 15.38 17.61 27.37
CA ASP A 473 14.17 18.38 27.70
C ASP A 473 13.66 19.20 26.50
N GLN A 474 14.56 19.67 25.64
CA GLN A 474 14.21 20.35 24.39
C GLN A 474 13.57 19.40 23.39
N SER A 475 14.12 18.18 23.23
CA SER A 475 13.52 17.14 22.40
C SER A 475 12.12 16.75 22.86
N LEU A 476 11.89 16.68 24.18
CA LEU A 476 10.56 16.40 24.75
C LEU A 476 9.55 17.51 24.43
N ARG A 477 9.96 18.79 24.47
CA ARG A 477 9.08 19.91 24.07
C ARG A 477 8.73 19.88 22.59
N LEU A 478 9.70 19.56 21.72
CA LEU A 478 9.44 19.40 20.29
C LEU A 478 8.48 18.24 20.04
N LEU A 479 8.65 17.10 20.73
CA LEU A 479 7.77 15.95 20.62
C LEU A 479 6.35 16.24 21.13
N GLU A 480 6.21 17.00 22.22
CA GLU A 480 4.92 17.50 22.70
C GLU A 480 4.20 18.33 21.62
N GLN A 481 4.91 19.27 20.98
CA GLN A 481 4.36 20.08 19.89
C GLN A 481 3.95 19.24 18.67
N ILE A 482 4.79 18.27 18.28
CA ILE A 482 4.50 17.31 17.21
C ILE A 482 3.26 16.49 17.55
N SER A 483 3.14 15.99 18.79
CA SER A 483 1.99 15.19 19.19
C SER A 483 0.66 15.96 19.14
N ALA A 484 0.68 17.25 19.46
CA ALA A 484 -0.51 18.11 19.50
C ALA A 484 -0.92 18.64 18.12
N SER A 485 0.04 19.09 17.30
CA SER A 485 -0.24 19.76 16.01
C SER A 485 0.10 18.91 14.78
N GLY A 486 0.88 17.86 14.95
CA GLY A 486 1.33 16.96 13.88
C GLY A 486 0.21 16.26 13.13
N PRO A 487 -0.80 15.64 13.79
CA PRO A 487 -1.83 14.86 13.09
C PRO A 487 -2.59 15.65 12.03
N LYS A 488 -2.86 16.94 12.27
CA LYS A 488 -3.49 17.83 11.28
C LYS A 488 -2.63 18.05 10.03
N CYS A 489 -1.31 17.99 10.19
CA CYS A 489 -0.32 18.20 9.13
C CYS A 489 0.20 16.88 8.54
N GLY A 490 -0.34 15.72 8.95
CA GLY A 490 0.10 14.41 8.46
C GLY A 490 1.30 13.82 9.15
N VAL A 491 1.69 14.35 10.32
CA VAL A 491 2.76 13.81 11.15
C VAL A 491 2.15 13.01 12.31
N PHE A 492 2.45 11.71 12.37
CA PHE A 492 1.93 10.79 13.37
C PHE A 492 3.05 10.13 14.16
N THR A 493 2.76 9.74 15.41
CA THR A 493 3.78 9.20 16.32
C THR A 493 3.34 7.92 17.01
N ILE A 494 4.21 6.92 17.00
CA ILE A 494 4.07 5.65 17.72
C ILE A 494 5.24 5.55 18.71
N ILE A 495 4.95 5.50 20.00
CA ILE A 495 5.93 5.53 21.08
C ILE A 495 5.90 4.21 21.85
N TYR A 496 7.05 3.59 22.06
CA TYR A 496 7.24 2.44 22.94
C TYR A 496 7.98 2.91 24.20
N ARG A 497 7.23 3.09 25.29
CA ARG A 497 7.71 3.59 26.58
C ARG A 497 8.22 2.46 27.46
N ASN A 498 9.47 2.59 27.90
CA ASN A 498 10.10 1.67 28.83
C ASN A 498 10.01 2.22 30.25
N GLU A 499 9.21 1.58 31.11
CA GLU A 499 8.99 2.07 32.49
C GLU A 499 10.28 2.10 33.32
N SER A 500 11.26 1.24 33.03
CA SER A 500 12.56 1.24 33.70
C SER A 500 13.44 2.43 33.29
N GLN A 501 13.19 3.04 32.13
CA GLN A 501 13.84 4.30 31.73
C GLN A 501 13.05 5.50 32.24
N TYR A 502 11.71 5.39 32.29
CA TYR A 502 10.87 6.43 32.84
C TYR A 502 11.15 6.74 34.31
N SER A 503 11.50 5.72 35.11
CA SER A 503 11.89 5.91 36.50
C SER A 503 13.22 6.63 36.70
N LYS A 504 14.03 6.84 35.64
CA LYS A 504 15.37 7.44 35.70
C LYS A 504 15.40 8.92 35.28
N ILE A 505 14.29 9.44 34.77
CA ILE A 505 14.22 10.82 34.28
C ILE A 505 14.10 11.79 35.46
N SER A 506 14.48 13.05 35.24
CA SER A 506 14.33 14.10 36.25
C SER A 506 12.85 14.42 36.53
N GLU A 507 12.53 14.77 37.78
CA GLU A 507 11.16 15.14 38.17
C GLU A 507 10.61 16.32 37.37
N ARG A 508 11.49 17.20 36.88
CA ARG A 508 11.14 18.37 36.06
C ARG A 508 10.59 18.01 34.68
N SER A 509 10.91 16.82 34.17
CA SER A 509 10.50 16.35 32.84
C SER A 509 9.17 15.58 32.88
N HIS A 510 8.67 15.18 34.07
CA HIS A 510 7.39 14.47 34.21
C HIS A 510 6.17 15.21 33.65
N PRO A 511 6.01 16.54 33.83
CA PRO A 511 4.88 17.27 33.25
C PRO A 511 4.86 17.17 31.72
N LEU A 512 6.01 17.27 31.06
CA LEU A 512 6.13 17.16 29.60
C LEU A 512 5.73 15.76 29.12
N VAL A 513 6.22 14.71 29.79
CA VAL A 513 5.86 13.33 29.44
C VAL A 513 4.37 13.05 29.65
N ASN A 514 3.77 13.59 30.72
CA ASN A 514 2.34 13.46 30.98
C ASN A 514 1.50 14.19 29.93
N ASN A 515 1.92 15.38 29.48
CA ASN A 515 1.26 16.11 28.41
C ASN A 515 1.30 15.33 27.10
N ILE A 516 2.46 14.77 26.74
CA ILE A 516 2.59 13.88 25.58
C ILE A 516 1.62 12.72 25.75
N GLU A 517 1.65 12.00 26.88
CA GLU A 517 0.79 10.84 27.13
C GLU A 517 -0.71 11.12 26.96
N SER A 518 -1.19 12.31 27.32
CA SER A 518 -2.60 12.69 27.22
C SER A 518 -3.15 12.64 25.79
N GLY A 519 -2.31 12.90 24.79
CA GLY A 519 -2.65 12.93 23.37
C GLY A 519 -2.62 11.57 22.67
N PHE A 520 -2.30 10.47 23.37
CA PHE A 520 -2.09 9.16 22.75
C PHE A 520 -3.16 8.14 23.19
N GLN A 521 -3.34 7.10 22.37
CA GLN A 521 -3.99 5.86 22.78
C GLN A 521 -2.98 4.97 23.52
N ILE A 522 -3.30 4.61 24.76
CA ILE A 522 -2.37 3.92 25.66
C ILE A 522 -2.65 2.41 25.67
N PHE A 523 -1.60 1.63 25.44
CA PHE A 523 -1.59 0.19 25.50
C PHE A 523 -0.53 -0.28 26.50
N ASN A 524 -0.91 -1.15 27.44
CA ASN A 524 -0.02 -1.63 28.49
C ASN A 524 0.33 -3.11 28.27
N TYR A 525 1.62 -3.40 28.18
CA TYR A 525 2.15 -4.77 28.20
C TYR A 525 2.15 -5.31 29.64
N SER A 526 1.59 -6.50 29.81
CA SER A 526 1.58 -7.27 31.05
C SER A 526 2.06 -8.70 30.81
N ASN A 527 2.40 -9.42 31.90
CA ASN A 527 2.87 -10.81 31.87
C ASN A 527 4.08 -11.03 30.94
N GLU A 528 5.20 -10.34 31.19
CA GLU A 528 6.41 -10.44 30.36
C GLU A 528 6.16 -10.10 28.88
N ALA A 529 5.32 -9.11 28.62
CA ALA A 529 4.88 -8.69 27.29
C ALA A 529 4.08 -9.73 26.48
N LYS A 530 3.48 -10.73 27.14
CA LYS A 530 2.59 -11.71 26.49
C LYS A 530 1.17 -11.21 26.24
N THR A 531 0.75 -10.20 26.98
CA THR A 531 -0.61 -9.65 26.91
C THR A 531 -0.54 -8.14 26.82
N ILE A 532 -1.33 -7.54 25.93
CA ILE A 532 -1.41 -6.10 25.75
C ILE A 532 -2.84 -5.68 26.09
N THR A 533 -3.01 -4.69 26.97
CA THR A 533 -4.34 -4.19 27.37
C THR A 533 -4.54 -2.75 26.93
N CYS A 534 -5.71 -2.43 26.39
CA CYS A 534 -6.08 -1.05 26.07
C CYS A 534 -6.51 -0.32 27.35
N ALA A 535 -5.92 0.85 27.63
CA ALA A 535 -6.13 1.55 28.90
C ALA A 535 -7.45 2.34 28.98
N LYS A 536 -7.99 2.82 27.85
CA LYS A 536 -9.15 3.74 27.81
C LYS A 536 -10.49 2.99 27.74
N ASP A 537 -10.53 1.83 27.11
CA ASP A 537 -11.77 1.07 26.88
C ASP A 537 -11.94 -0.05 27.91
N THR A 538 -12.58 0.29 29.04
CA THR A 538 -12.92 -0.69 30.08
C THR A 538 -14.40 -1.06 30.00
N VAL A 539 -14.68 -2.36 30.01
CA VAL A 539 -16.04 -2.89 30.08
C VAL A 539 -16.15 -3.74 31.34
N LYS A 540 -17.05 -3.35 32.25
CA LYS A 540 -17.19 -3.94 33.60
C LYS A 540 -15.85 -4.07 34.36
N GLY A 541 -14.95 -3.08 34.21
CA GLY A 541 -13.66 -3.06 34.91
C GLY A 541 -12.57 -3.97 34.35
N LYS A 542 -12.78 -4.60 33.19
CA LYS A 542 -11.75 -5.32 32.43
C LYS A 542 -11.41 -4.57 31.14
N ASN A 543 -10.13 -4.54 30.80
CA ASN A 543 -9.60 -3.92 29.58
C ASN A 543 -9.76 -4.85 28.38
N LEU A 544 -9.91 -4.27 27.18
CA LEU A 544 -9.77 -5.00 25.92
C LEU A 544 -8.33 -5.49 25.74
N LEU A 545 -8.17 -6.73 25.28
CA LEU A 545 -6.86 -7.30 24.93
C LEU A 545 -6.53 -6.97 23.49
N TRP A 546 -5.32 -6.52 23.23
CA TRP A 546 -4.80 -6.32 21.89
C TRP A 546 -4.06 -7.57 21.44
N ASN A 547 -4.53 -8.16 20.35
CA ASN A 547 -3.85 -9.24 19.67
C ASN A 547 -3.08 -8.69 18.48
N GLY A 548 -1.75 -8.71 18.62
CA GLY A 548 -0.83 -8.55 17.51
C GLY A 548 -1.08 -9.66 16.49
N ILE A 549 -0.88 -9.34 15.22
CA ILE A 549 -1.15 -10.28 14.14
C ILE A 549 0.20 -10.70 13.57
N GLU A 550 0.42 -12.00 13.46
CA GLU A 550 1.71 -12.58 13.12
C GLU A 550 2.20 -12.18 11.72
N MET A 551 3.52 -12.03 11.59
CA MET A 551 4.18 -11.77 10.32
C MET A 551 4.13 -13.00 9.39
N PRO A 552 4.17 -12.78 8.06
CA PRO A 552 4.33 -13.87 7.11
C PRO A 552 5.70 -14.55 7.27
N SER A 553 5.80 -15.79 6.80
CA SER A 553 7.08 -16.52 6.80
C SER A 553 8.19 -15.75 6.06
N ALA A 554 9.46 -15.97 6.44
CA ALA A 554 10.60 -15.25 5.85
C ALA A 554 10.61 -15.26 4.31
N GLN A 555 10.32 -16.41 3.68
CA GLN A 555 10.23 -16.54 2.22
C GLN A 555 9.13 -15.66 1.59
N ARG A 556 8.00 -15.47 2.27
CA ARG A 556 6.91 -14.60 1.80
C ARG A 556 7.26 -13.13 2.03
N MET A 557 7.90 -12.84 3.16
CA MET A 557 8.37 -11.49 3.49
C MET A 557 9.36 -10.97 2.44
N ASP A 558 10.27 -11.81 1.95
CA ASP A 558 11.22 -11.43 0.89
C ASP A 558 10.50 -11.01 -0.40
N LYS A 559 9.47 -11.77 -0.82
CA LYS A 559 8.64 -11.41 -1.99
C LYS A 559 7.86 -10.11 -1.79
N ILE A 560 7.35 -9.87 -0.59
CA ILE A 560 6.64 -8.62 -0.24
C ILE A 560 7.63 -7.45 -0.28
N ILE A 561 8.81 -7.60 0.31
CA ILE A 561 9.89 -6.60 0.29
C ILE A 561 10.28 -6.27 -1.15
N ASP A 562 10.46 -7.26 -2.03
CA ASP A 562 10.77 -7.03 -3.44
C ASP A 562 9.66 -6.27 -4.17
N THR A 563 8.40 -6.57 -3.86
CA THR A 563 7.24 -5.88 -4.42
C THR A 563 7.16 -4.44 -3.91
N LEU A 564 7.39 -4.21 -2.62
CA LEU A 564 7.50 -2.87 -2.02
C LEU A 564 8.65 -2.08 -2.63
N LYS A 565 9.84 -2.67 -2.79
CA LYS A 565 10.99 -2.02 -3.44
C LYS A 565 10.66 -1.58 -4.87
N LYS A 566 10.00 -2.44 -5.65
CA LYS A 566 9.52 -2.10 -7.00
C LYS A 566 8.47 -0.98 -6.97
N GLY A 567 7.53 -1.04 -6.03
CA GLY A 567 6.51 -0.02 -5.81
C GLY A 567 7.08 1.35 -5.41
N ILE A 568 8.06 1.38 -4.49
CA ILE A 568 8.76 2.60 -4.08
C ILE A 568 9.49 3.22 -5.29
N LYS A 569 10.16 2.39 -6.11
CA LYS A 569 10.84 2.86 -7.33
C LYS A 569 9.87 3.43 -8.37
N SER A 570 8.64 2.92 -8.44
CA SER A 570 7.65 3.37 -9.42
C SER A 570 6.71 4.47 -8.93
N ALA A 571 6.60 4.68 -7.60
CA ALA A 571 5.61 5.57 -6.99
C ALA A 571 5.88 7.07 -7.18
N ASP A 572 7.14 7.50 -7.28
CA ASP A 572 7.51 8.92 -7.26
C ASP A 572 7.96 9.47 -8.61
N LYS A 573 7.08 9.35 -9.60
CA LYS A 573 7.04 10.36 -10.65
C LYS A 573 5.70 11.06 -10.55
N VAL A 574 5.56 11.91 -9.53
CA VAL A 574 4.51 12.92 -9.57
C VAL A 574 4.84 13.87 -10.71
N VAL A 575 4.24 13.58 -11.85
CA VAL A 575 4.44 14.29 -13.09
C VAL A 575 3.24 15.19 -13.29
N ILE A 576 3.42 16.50 -13.07
CA ILE A 576 2.42 17.49 -13.46
C ILE A 576 2.48 17.62 -14.97
N GLY A 577 1.55 17.00 -15.69
CA GLY A 577 1.46 17.17 -17.14
C GLY A 577 1.26 18.64 -17.52
N ILE A 578 1.92 19.08 -18.59
CA ILE A 578 1.81 20.45 -19.13
C ILE A 578 0.36 20.87 -19.40
N GLU A 579 -0.51 19.93 -19.75
CA GLU A 579 -1.96 20.11 -19.87
C GLU A 579 -2.65 20.60 -18.57
N LYS A 580 -2.20 20.17 -17.39
CA LYS A 580 -2.80 20.61 -16.12
C LYS A 580 -2.52 22.09 -15.89
N VAL A 581 -1.29 22.52 -16.17
CA VAL A 581 -0.91 23.93 -16.13
C VAL A 581 -1.72 24.75 -17.14
N SER A 582 -1.81 24.26 -18.38
CA SER A 582 -2.52 24.94 -19.46
C SER A 582 -4.03 25.04 -19.23
N LYS A 583 -4.65 24.02 -18.60
CA LYS A 583 -6.07 24.06 -18.20
C LYS A 583 -6.35 25.13 -17.16
N THR A 584 -5.51 25.20 -16.11
CA THR A 584 -5.64 26.22 -15.07
C THR A 584 -5.44 27.63 -15.63
N GLU A 585 -4.60 27.80 -16.66
CA GLU A 585 -4.49 29.08 -17.38
C GLU A 585 -5.75 29.44 -18.16
N ASN A 586 -6.33 28.51 -18.93
CA ASN A 586 -7.50 28.79 -19.76
C ASN A 586 -8.75 29.21 -18.95
N GLU A 587 -8.83 28.83 -17.68
CA GLU A 587 -9.89 29.25 -16.76
C GLU A 587 -9.71 30.70 -16.24
N ARG A 588 -8.53 31.30 -16.41
CA ARG A 588 -8.20 32.70 -16.09
C ARG A 588 -7.90 33.44 -17.39
N GLU A 589 -8.93 34.07 -17.98
CA GLU A 589 -8.91 34.98 -19.14
C GLU A 589 -7.58 35.07 -19.92
N ALA A 590 -7.55 34.42 -21.09
CA ALA A 590 -6.44 34.39 -22.05
C ALA A 590 -6.23 35.74 -22.76
N GLU A 591 -5.99 36.83 -22.01
CA GLU A 591 -5.85 38.19 -22.55
C GLU A 591 -4.40 38.62 -22.87
N GLU A 592 -3.37 37.87 -22.44
CA GLU A 592 -1.98 38.31 -22.58
C GLU A 592 -1.16 37.44 -23.55
N THR A 593 -1.47 37.48 -24.86
CA THR A 593 -0.57 36.96 -25.92
C THR A 593 0.51 37.98 -26.32
N THR A 594 0.65 39.07 -25.57
CA THR A 594 1.65 40.11 -25.82
C THR A 594 2.72 40.12 -24.76
N THR A 595 3.96 40.38 -25.17
CA THR A 595 5.09 40.61 -24.27
C THR A 595 5.28 42.10 -23.93
N LYS A 596 4.30 42.97 -24.20
CA LYS A 596 4.44 44.43 -24.02
C LYS A 596 4.89 44.78 -22.60
N ASP A 597 4.17 44.29 -21.60
CA ASP A 597 4.41 44.59 -20.19
C ASP A 597 5.42 43.64 -19.52
N GLY A 598 5.93 42.65 -20.25
CA GLY A 598 6.89 41.67 -19.78
C GLY A 598 6.73 40.32 -20.47
N ILE A 599 7.61 39.37 -20.18
CA ILE A 599 7.49 37.97 -20.58
C ILE A 599 6.97 37.22 -19.36
N ARG A 600 5.83 36.55 -19.49
CA ARG A 600 5.22 35.77 -18.42
C ARG A 600 4.96 34.36 -18.92
N ILE A 601 5.67 33.38 -18.39
CA ILE A 601 5.65 31.99 -18.87
C ILE A 601 5.23 31.07 -17.73
N PRO A 602 4.19 30.24 -17.88
CA PRO A 602 3.81 29.25 -16.88
C PRO A 602 4.84 28.12 -16.85
N ILE A 603 5.41 27.87 -15.68
CA ILE A 603 6.50 26.89 -15.53
C ILE A 603 6.13 25.68 -14.68
N GLY A 604 4.97 25.72 -14.01
CA GLY A 604 4.55 24.65 -13.12
C GLY A 604 3.38 25.04 -12.21
N LEU A 605 3.15 24.26 -11.17
CA LEU A 605 2.13 24.56 -10.15
C LEU A 605 2.74 24.78 -8.77
N ARG A 606 2.24 25.79 -8.06
CA ARG A 606 2.44 26.08 -6.65
C ARG A 606 1.21 25.63 -5.85
N GLY A 607 1.44 25.02 -4.69
CA GLY A 607 0.36 24.56 -3.82
C GLY A 607 -0.56 23.53 -4.49
N ALA A 608 -1.87 23.62 -4.23
CA ALA A 608 -2.84 22.66 -4.73
C ALA A 608 -3.05 22.75 -6.26
N ASN A 609 -3.25 23.94 -6.82
CA ASN A 609 -3.54 24.16 -8.26
C ASN A 609 -3.22 25.60 -8.73
N GLU A 610 -2.33 26.36 -8.08
CA GLU A 610 -1.99 27.71 -8.57
C GLU A 610 -0.85 27.64 -9.59
N VAL A 611 -0.93 28.37 -10.70
CA VAL A 611 0.14 28.39 -11.71
C VAL A 611 1.32 29.22 -11.21
N GLN A 612 2.51 28.62 -11.22
CA GLN A 612 3.76 29.36 -11.03
C GLN A 612 4.22 29.92 -12.38
N TYR A 613 4.48 31.22 -12.42
CA TYR A 613 5.00 31.93 -13.58
C TYR A 613 6.48 32.27 -13.44
N LEU A 614 7.24 32.11 -14.51
CA LEU A 614 8.47 32.84 -14.76
C LEU A 614 8.10 34.20 -15.37
N THR A 615 8.37 35.28 -14.63
CA THR A 615 8.13 36.65 -15.10
C THR A 615 9.46 37.36 -15.34
N LEU A 616 9.63 37.94 -16.54
CA LEU A 616 10.80 38.72 -16.94
C LEU A 616 10.35 40.06 -17.54
N GLY A 617 11.13 41.13 -17.40
CA GLY A 617 10.78 42.46 -17.94
C GLY A 617 9.95 43.34 -17.01
N VAL A 618 9.48 42.81 -15.88
CA VAL A 618 8.66 43.54 -14.89
C VAL A 618 9.52 43.93 -13.69
N GLY A 619 9.41 45.18 -13.22
CA GLY A 619 10.09 45.64 -12.00
C GLY A 619 11.61 45.55 -12.08
N GLY A 620 12.21 44.71 -11.21
CA GLY A 620 13.63 44.33 -11.23
C GLY A 620 13.90 42.94 -11.83
N SER A 621 12.85 42.17 -12.13
CA SER A 621 12.92 40.81 -12.66
C SER A 621 13.23 40.83 -14.16
N HIS A 622 14.49 41.08 -14.56
CA HIS A 622 14.87 41.17 -15.99
C HIS A 622 15.60 39.95 -16.52
N HIS A 623 16.32 39.25 -15.65
CA HIS A 623 17.16 38.12 -15.99
C HIS A 623 16.97 37.03 -14.92
N ALA A 624 17.22 35.77 -15.29
CA ALA A 624 17.05 34.63 -14.40
C ALA A 624 18.30 33.75 -14.30
N LEU A 625 18.50 33.19 -13.11
CA LEU A 625 19.47 32.12 -12.84
C LEU A 625 18.71 30.82 -12.58
N ILE A 626 19.18 29.71 -13.14
CA ILE A 626 18.62 28.37 -12.93
C ILE A 626 19.71 27.41 -12.45
N ALA A 627 19.58 26.91 -11.22
CA ALA A 627 20.50 25.94 -10.65
C ALA A 627 19.85 24.58 -10.42
N GLY A 628 20.57 23.51 -10.75
CA GLY A 628 20.15 22.15 -10.43
C GLY A 628 21.16 21.10 -10.86
N VAL A 629 21.50 20.15 -9.99
CA VAL A 629 22.41 19.05 -10.32
C VAL A 629 21.80 18.13 -11.40
N ALA A 630 22.63 17.28 -12.01
CA ALA A 630 22.16 16.26 -12.94
C ALA A 630 21.02 15.43 -12.31
N GLY A 631 19.94 15.22 -13.07
CA GLY A 631 18.75 14.49 -12.60
C GLY A 631 17.71 15.33 -11.84
N SER A 632 18.01 16.57 -11.45
CA SER A 632 17.08 17.43 -10.68
C SER A 632 15.82 17.91 -11.45
N GLY A 633 15.83 17.80 -12.78
CA GLY A 633 14.75 18.31 -13.64
C GLY A 633 15.05 19.65 -14.35
N LYS A 634 16.30 20.15 -14.30
CA LYS A 634 16.72 21.39 -14.98
C LYS A 634 16.36 21.41 -16.47
N SER A 635 16.72 20.37 -17.23
CA SER A 635 16.41 20.30 -18.66
C SER A 635 14.90 20.28 -18.93
N SER A 636 14.12 19.58 -18.10
CA SER A 636 12.65 19.58 -18.18
C SER A 636 12.04 20.96 -17.91
N LEU A 637 12.61 21.73 -16.97
CA LEU A 637 12.22 23.12 -16.75
C LEU A 637 12.53 23.99 -17.98
N LEU A 638 13.72 23.86 -18.57
CA LEU A 638 14.09 24.61 -19.77
C LEU A 638 13.17 24.27 -20.95
N HIS A 639 12.86 22.99 -21.17
CA HIS A 639 11.86 22.58 -22.15
C HIS A 639 10.49 23.19 -21.89
N THR A 640 10.05 23.22 -20.64
CA THR A 640 8.78 23.85 -20.25
C THR A 640 8.75 25.33 -20.55
N ILE A 641 9.81 26.06 -20.17
CA ILE A 641 9.95 27.49 -20.45
C ILE A 641 9.87 27.74 -21.96
N ILE A 642 10.64 26.99 -22.75
CA ILE A 642 10.71 27.17 -24.21
C ILE A 642 9.36 26.85 -24.87
N LEU A 643 8.77 25.68 -24.60
CA LEU A 643 7.52 25.28 -25.24
C LEU A 643 6.36 26.20 -24.86
N GLN A 644 6.28 26.62 -23.59
CA GLN A 644 5.22 27.53 -23.16
C GLN A 644 5.42 28.92 -23.76
N ALA A 645 6.66 29.42 -23.82
CA ALA A 645 6.95 30.68 -24.51
C ALA A 645 6.56 30.64 -25.99
N LEU A 646 6.87 29.56 -26.71
CA LEU A 646 6.51 29.37 -28.12
C LEU A 646 5.01 29.17 -28.33
N SER A 647 4.32 28.60 -27.35
CA SER A 647 2.87 28.37 -27.41
C SER A 647 2.08 29.65 -27.15
N GLN A 648 2.60 30.55 -26.30
CA GLN A 648 1.96 31.80 -25.90
C GLN A 648 2.31 32.98 -26.82
N TYR A 649 3.56 33.07 -27.30
CA TYR A 649 4.05 34.25 -28.01
C TYR A 649 4.45 33.95 -29.46
N GLY A 650 3.97 34.79 -30.38
CA GLY A 650 4.38 34.76 -31.79
C GLY A 650 5.77 35.38 -32.03
N PRO A 651 6.33 35.21 -33.25
CA PRO A 651 7.68 35.69 -33.60
C PRO A 651 7.84 37.23 -33.56
N ASP A 652 6.74 37.98 -33.67
CA ASP A 652 6.74 39.45 -33.56
C ASP A 652 6.76 39.94 -32.10
N GLU A 653 6.48 39.05 -31.14
CA GLU A 653 6.42 39.33 -29.71
C GLU A 653 7.67 38.84 -28.97
N LEU A 654 8.21 37.68 -29.35
CA LEU A 654 9.35 37.06 -28.67
C LEU A 654 10.32 36.39 -29.66
N ARG A 655 11.62 36.70 -29.51
CA ARG A 655 12.71 35.99 -30.17
C ARG A 655 13.56 35.24 -29.16
N ILE A 656 13.93 34.01 -29.48
CA ILE A 656 14.67 33.11 -28.60
C ILE A 656 16.03 32.80 -29.20
N TYR A 657 17.07 32.93 -28.38
CA TYR A 657 18.41 32.39 -28.61
C TYR A 657 18.60 31.22 -27.65
N LEU A 658 18.81 30.02 -28.18
CA LEU A 658 19.07 28.82 -27.39
C LEU A 658 20.51 28.36 -27.62
N VAL A 659 21.28 28.29 -26.55
CA VAL A 659 22.70 27.90 -26.55
C VAL A 659 22.88 26.76 -25.58
N ASP A 660 23.34 25.63 -26.08
CA ASP A 660 23.74 24.47 -25.28
C ASP A 660 25.25 24.25 -25.45
N PHE A 661 26.00 24.46 -24.37
CA PHE A 661 27.45 24.24 -24.35
C PHE A 661 27.82 22.77 -24.10
N LYS A 662 26.87 21.90 -23.73
CA LYS A 662 27.12 20.49 -23.45
C LYS A 662 27.13 19.67 -24.75
N ARG A 663 27.84 18.52 -24.76
CA ARG A 663 27.77 17.46 -25.80
C ARG A 663 26.42 16.70 -25.80
N GLY A 664 25.32 17.40 -25.52
CA GLY A 664 24.01 16.83 -25.28
C GLY A 664 23.10 16.96 -26.49
N VAL A 665 22.26 15.96 -26.73
CA VAL A 665 21.21 15.97 -27.77
C VAL A 665 19.87 16.54 -27.27
N GLU A 666 19.82 17.06 -26.04
CA GLU A 666 18.58 17.42 -25.33
C GLU A 666 17.72 18.41 -26.12
N PHE A 667 18.34 19.46 -26.64
CA PHE A 667 17.65 20.50 -27.41
C PHE A 667 17.62 20.27 -28.92
N LYS A 668 18.16 19.14 -29.43
CA LYS A 668 18.20 18.80 -30.86
C LYS A 668 16.81 18.73 -31.49
N ILE A 669 15.81 18.36 -30.71
CA ILE A 669 14.42 18.29 -31.15
C ILE A 669 13.89 19.62 -31.72
N TYR A 670 14.40 20.79 -31.28
CA TYR A 670 13.94 22.07 -31.82
C TYR A 670 14.49 22.37 -33.22
N ALA A 671 15.60 21.75 -33.61
CA ALA A 671 16.17 21.87 -34.95
C ALA A 671 15.33 21.13 -36.02
N ASP A 672 14.47 20.19 -35.60
CA ASP A 672 13.63 19.40 -36.52
C ASP A 672 12.45 20.17 -37.11
N TYR A 673 12.08 21.32 -36.53
CA TYR A 673 10.86 22.07 -36.85
C TYR A 673 11.19 23.51 -37.30
N LYS A 674 10.31 24.10 -38.10
CA LYS A 674 10.47 25.49 -38.54
C LYS A 674 9.80 26.40 -37.52
N LEU A 675 10.61 27.03 -36.68
CA LEU A 675 10.14 27.79 -35.52
C LEU A 675 10.62 29.26 -35.62
N PRO A 676 9.90 30.15 -36.32
CA PRO A 676 10.38 31.50 -36.64
C PRO A 676 10.70 32.39 -35.43
N SER A 677 10.21 32.05 -34.23
CA SER A 677 10.57 32.73 -32.99
C SER A 677 11.99 32.40 -32.52
N PHE A 678 12.59 31.30 -32.94
CA PHE A 678 14.02 31.05 -32.72
C PHE A 678 14.84 31.81 -33.75
N GLU A 679 15.69 32.72 -33.27
CA GLU A 679 16.69 33.37 -34.11
C GLU A 679 17.91 32.44 -34.28
N VAL A 680 18.35 31.82 -33.17
CA VAL A 680 19.49 30.92 -33.12
C VAL A 680 19.17 29.72 -32.23
N VAL A 681 19.41 28.52 -32.75
CA VAL A 681 19.50 27.27 -31.99
C VAL A 681 20.89 26.70 -32.20
N ALA A 682 21.70 26.70 -31.16
CA ALA A 682 23.08 26.24 -31.25
C ALA A 682 23.31 25.14 -30.21
N ILE A 683 23.69 23.97 -30.72
CA ILE A 683 23.76 22.72 -29.96
C ILE A 683 25.19 22.23 -30.03
N GLU A 684 25.75 21.78 -28.90
CA GLU A 684 27.17 21.45 -28.78
C GLU A 684 28.07 22.60 -29.26
N SER A 685 27.76 23.80 -28.74
CA SER A 685 28.40 25.03 -29.17
C SER A 685 29.74 25.26 -28.50
N GLU A 686 30.70 25.73 -29.28
CA GLU A 686 32.00 26.18 -28.78
C GLU A 686 31.90 27.54 -28.08
N ARG A 687 32.89 27.85 -27.24
CA ARG A 687 32.91 29.10 -26.43
C ARG A 687 32.90 30.34 -27.32
N GLU A 688 33.59 30.28 -28.45
CA GLU A 688 33.64 31.29 -29.51
C GLU A 688 32.25 31.64 -30.04
N PHE A 689 31.35 30.65 -30.12
CA PHE A 689 30.00 30.88 -30.56
C PHE A 689 29.18 31.64 -29.52
N GLY A 690 29.28 31.23 -28.25
CA GLY A 690 28.69 31.97 -27.12
C GLY A 690 29.14 33.43 -27.08
N TYR A 691 30.44 33.67 -27.24
CA TYR A 691 31.02 35.00 -27.37
C TYR A 691 30.40 35.82 -28.51
N ASN A 692 30.26 35.22 -29.70
CA ASN A 692 29.68 35.90 -30.86
C ASN A 692 28.19 36.23 -30.68
N ILE A 693 27.44 35.41 -29.93
CA ILE A 693 26.05 35.75 -29.54
C ILE A 693 26.05 36.99 -28.65
N LEU A 694 26.90 37.05 -27.62
CA LEU A 694 26.99 38.23 -26.74
C LEU A 694 27.31 39.50 -27.56
N LYS A 695 28.25 39.41 -28.50
CA LYS A 695 28.58 40.51 -29.43
C LYS A 695 27.39 40.92 -30.31
N ALA A 696 26.60 39.96 -30.79
CA ALA A 696 25.39 40.24 -31.57
C ALA A 696 24.31 40.93 -30.71
N LEU A 697 24.13 40.51 -29.46
CA LEU A 697 23.19 41.12 -28.52
C LEU A 697 23.59 42.56 -28.17
N GLU A 698 24.86 42.83 -27.91
CA GLU A 698 25.36 44.20 -27.67
C GLU A 698 25.12 45.10 -28.88
N ARG A 699 25.37 44.58 -30.10
CA ARG A 699 25.06 45.30 -31.34
C ARG A 699 23.57 45.59 -31.46
N GLU A 700 22.71 44.63 -31.16
CA GLU A 700 21.25 44.80 -31.20
C GLU A 700 20.77 45.83 -30.17
N GLN A 701 21.33 45.85 -28.96
CA GLN A 701 21.06 46.90 -27.97
C GLN A 701 21.40 48.28 -28.52
N LYS A 702 22.54 48.43 -29.20
CA LYS A 702 22.93 49.69 -29.85
C LYS A 702 21.97 50.09 -30.97
N ILE A 703 21.53 49.14 -31.81
CA ILE A 703 20.54 49.38 -32.87
C ILE A 703 19.21 49.86 -32.27
N ARG A 704 18.75 49.23 -31.18
CA ARG A 704 17.53 49.64 -30.47
C ARG A 704 17.68 51.02 -29.86
N ALA A 705 18.80 51.31 -29.20
CA ALA A 705 19.11 52.64 -28.67
C ALA A 705 19.06 53.74 -29.75
N ASP A 706 19.63 53.48 -30.93
CA ASP A 706 19.61 54.42 -32.04
C ASP A 706 18.20 54.57 -32.62
N ARG A 707 17.38 53.51 -32.66
CA ARG A 707 15.96 53.60 -33.03
C ARG A 707 15.16 54.45 -32.03
N PHE A 708 15.37 54.25 -30.74
CA PHE A 708 14.69 55.00 -29.70
C PHE A 708 14.99 56.50 -29.81
N LYS A 709 16.26 56.87 -30.06
CA LYS A 709 16.69 58.26 -30.29
C LYS A 709 16.10 58.92 -31.54
N ARG A 710 15.69 58.14 -32.55
CA ARG A 710 15.12 58.66 -33.81
C ARG A 710 13.64 59.00 -33.70
N VAL A 711 12.95 58.54 -32.65
CA VAL A 711 11.55 58.91 -32.39
C VAL A 711 11.51 60.39 -32.02
N LYS A 712 10.89 61.22 -32.87
CA LYS A 712 10.74 62.65 -32.62
C LYS A 712 9.59 62.89 -31.64
N ASP A 713 9.65 63.99 -30.90
CA ASP A 713 8.59 64.49 -30.00
C ASP A 713 8.26 63.64 -28.77
N ARG A 714 8.95 62.51 -28.55
CA ARG A 714 8.85 61.69 -27.31
C ARG A 714 10.21 61.15 -26.92
N LYS A 715 10.53 61.22 -25.63
CA LYS A 715 11.73 60.58 -25.08
C LYS A 715 11.43 59.11 -24.83
N ILE A 716 11.96 58.24 -25.68
CA ILE A 716 11.86 56.79 -25.54
C ILE A 716 13.16 56.29 -24.94
N ASP A 717 13.12 55.81 -23.70
CA ASP A 717 14.30 55.26 -23.02
C ASP A 717 14.16 53.75 -22.77
N ARG A 718 12.98 53.17 -23.05
CA ARG A 718 12.68 51.75 -22.80
C ARG A 718 11.85 51.12 -23.91
N ILE A 719 11.97 49.80 -24.06
CA ILE A 719 11.23 49.03 -25.05
C ILE A 719 9.71 49.10 -24.84
N GLU A 720 9.24 49.17 -23.60
CA GLU A 720 7.80 49.28 -23.29
C GLU A 720 7.20 50.54 -23.95
N ASP A 721 7.91 51.67 -23.84
CA ASP A 721 7.50 52.96 -24.41
C ASP A 721 7.55 52.92 -25.94
N TYR A 722 8.57 52.29 -26.52
CA TYR A 722 8.68 52.13 -27.98
C TYR A 722 7.52 51.32 -28.54
N ARG A 723 7.18 50.20 -27.89
CA ARG A 723 6.11 49.30 -28.34
C ARG A 723 4.71 49.84 -28.07
N ALA A 724 4.57 50.83 -27.20
CA ALA A 724 3.31 51.56 -27.00
C ALA A 724 3.01 52.58 -28.11
N LEU A 725 3.96 52.83 -29.03
CA LEU A 725 3.73 53.73 -30.17
C LEU A 725 2.83 53.06 -31.22
N PRO A 726 1.78 53.75 -31.72
CA PRO A 726 0.84 53.18 -32.69
C PRO A 726 1.48 52.70 -34.00
N ASP A 727 2.51 53.42 -34.47
CA ASP A 727 3.17 53.18 -35.76
C ASP A 727 4.58 52.58 -35.63
N ALA A 728 4.95 52.08 -34.45
CA ALA A 728 6.26 51.45 -34.29
C ALA A 728 6.33 50.12 -35.03
N ALA A 729 7.44 49.90 -35.74
CA ALA A 729 7.73 48.59 -36.29
C ALA A 729 7.84 47.56 -35.15
N PRO A 730 7.33 46.31 -35.35
CA PRO A 730 7.45 45.26 -34.34
C PRO A 730 8.87 45.11 -33.82
N MET A 731 9.02 45.15 -32.50
CA MET A 731 10.28 44.98 -31.81
C MET A 731 10.11 43.91 -30.73
N PRO A 732 10.23 42.62 -31.10
CA PRO A 732 10.10 41.53 -30.15
C PRO A 732 11.13 41.63 -29.03
N ARG A 733 10.74 41.19 -27.83
CA ARG A 733 11.70 40.97 -26.75
C ARG A 733 12.62 39.82 -27.12
N ILE A 734 13.85 39.86 -26.63
CA ILE A 734 14.85 38.82 -26.85
C ILE A 734 15.00 38.02 -25.56
N LEU A 735 14.81 36.71 -25.64
CA LEU A 735 15.07 35.76 -24.56
C LEU A 735 16.26 34.90 -24.94
N VAL A 736 17.33 34.98 -24.16
CA VAL A 736 18.54 34.19 -24.35
C VAL A 736 18.57 33.12 -23.28
N ILE A 737 18.65 31.86 -23.68
CA ILE A 737 18.74 30.70 -22.80
C ILE A 737 20.09 30.06 -23.04
N MET A 738 20.96 30.12 -22.03
CA MET A 738 22.28 29.49 -22.07
C MET A 738 22.31 28.35 -21.05
N ASP A 739 22.32 27.12 -21.55
CA ASP A 739 22.51 25.93 -20.70
C ASP A 739 23.98 25.58 -20.54
N GLU A 740 24.38 25.27 -19.32
CA GLU A 740 25.78 25.09 -18.89
C GLU A 740 26.67 26.28 -19.28
N PHE A 741 26.16 27.50 -19.06
CA PHE A 741 26.86 28.74 -19.45
C PHE A 741 28.27 28.89 -18.87
N HIS A 742 28.59 28.17 -17.79
CA HIS A 742 29.91 28.18 -17.15
C HIS A 742 31.03 27.72 -18.09
N GLU A 743 30.71 26.89 -19.09
CA GLU A 743 31.66 26.45 -20.12
C GLU A 743 32.23 27.63 -20.93
N LEU A 744 31.47 28.71 -21.12
CA LEU A 744 31.97 29.93 -21.74
C LEU A 744 33.18 30.53 -20.99
N PHE A 745 33.26 30.26 -19.68
CA PHE A 745 34.24 30.84 -18.75
C PHE A 745 35.26 29.83 -18.20
N SER A 746 35.26 28.59 -18.68
CA SER A 746 36.10 27.50 -18.14
C SER A 746 37.61 27.82 -18.14
N ASN A 747 38.10 28.64 -19.08
CA ASN A 747 39.46 29.18 -19.10
C ASN A 747 39.48 30.70 -18.85
N ALA A 748 39.19 31.12 -17.62
CA ALA A 748 39.07 32.55 -17.24
C ALA A 748 40.32 33.43 -17.50
N SER A 749 41.49 32.83 -17.76
CA SER A 749 42.72 33.55 -18.10
C SER A 749 42.85 33.91 -19.59
N ASP A 750 42.05 33.29 -20.47
CA ASP A 750 42.06 33.55 -21.90
C ASP A 750 41.25 34.80 -22.29
N LYS A 751 41.56 35.35 -23.47
CA LYS A 751 40.98 36.61 -23.96
C LYS A 751 39.46 36.50 -24.15
N ILE A 752 38.98 35.35 -24.64
CA ILE A 752 37.56 35.11 -24.94
C ILE A 752 36.73 35.10 -23.65
N GLY A 753 37.18 34.42 -22.59
CA GLY A 753 36.49 34.38 -21.31
C GLY A 753 36.36 35.76 -20.68
N LYS A 754 37.43 36.56 -20.69
CA LYS A 754 37.43 37.93 -20.17
C LYS A 754 36.50 38.86 -20.94
N GLU A 755 36.61 38.91 -22.27
CA GLU A 755 35.74 39.76 -23.08
C GLU A 755 34.27 39.32 -23.01
N SER A 756 34.01 38.01 -22.92
CA SER A 756 32.66 37.48 -22.70
C SER A 756 32.09 37.93 -21.36
N ALA A 757 32.89 37.95 -20.29
CA ALA A 757 32.45 38.39 -18.96
C ALA A 757 32.11 39.89 -18.97
N GLU A 758 32.96 40.72 -19.57
CA GLU A 758 32.70 42.16 -19.72
C GLU A 758 31.45 42.45 -20.56
N MET A 759 31.23 41.71 -21.66
CA MET A 759 30.02 41.84 -22.46
C MET A 759 28.78 41.39 -21.69
N MET A 760 28.86 40.26 -20.99
CA MET A 760 27.76 39.75 -20.16
C MET A 760 27.35 40.78 -19.11
N GLU A 761 28.31 41.37 -18.39
CA GLU A 761 28.05 42.42 -17.40
C GLU A 761 27.32 43.62 -18.02
N ARG A 762 27.79 44.11 -19.17
CA ARG A 762 27.13 45.23 -19.86
C ARG A 762 25.72 44.88 -20.30
N ILE A 763 25.52 43.68 -20.85
CA ILE A 763 24.21 43.22 -21.34
C ILE A 763 23.23 43.03 -20.18
N VAL A 764 23.63 42.43 -19.06
CA VAL A 764 22.78 42.27 -17.88
C VAL A 764 22.41 43.64 -17.28
N ARG A 765 23.36 44.57 -17.23
CA ARG A 765 23.12 45.92 -16.68
C ARG A 765 22.19 46.76 -17.54
N GLN A 766 22.31 46.67 -18.86
CA GLN A 766 21.61 47.55 -19.82
C GLN A 766 20.42 46.88 -20.52
N GLY A 767 20.35 45.55 -20.51
CA GLY A 767 19.41 44.75 -21.29
C GLY A 767 17.94 45.02 -20.98
N ARG A 768 17.63 45.38 -19.73
CA ARG A 768 16.33 45.87 -19.28
C ARG A 768 15.71 46.89 -20.23
N ALA A 769 16.45 47.93 -20.59
CA ALA A 769 15.92 49.05 -21.38
C ALA A 769 15.60 48.62 -22.81
N PHE A 770 16.34 47.66 -23.34
CA PHE A 770 16.26 47.22 -24.73
C PHE A 770 15.44 45.94 -24.91
N GLY A 771 14.85 45.40 -23.84
CA GLY A 771 14.06 44.17 -23.86
C GLY A 771 14.89 42.92 -24.16
N VAL A 772 16.14 42.88 -23.68
CA VAL A 772 17.01 41.70 -23.74
C VAL A 772 17.02 41.04 -22.38
N HIS A 773 16.59 39.78 -22.34
CA HIS A 773 16.42 38.96 -21.14
C HIS A 773 17.31 37.72 -21.26
N ILE A 774 17.98 37.35 -20.17
CA ILE A 774 18.93 36.22 -20.15
C ILE A 774 18.53 35.26 -19.05
N ILE A 775 18.45 33.98 -19.39
CA ILE A 775 18.37 32.84 -18.49
C ILE A 775 19.71 32.12 -18.57
N LEU A 776 20.45 32.14 -17.47
CA LEU A 776 21.68 31.36 -17.33
C LEU A 776 21.33 30.12 -16.51
N ALA A 777 21.60 28.93 -17.05
CA ALA A 777 21.36 27.66 -16.36
C ALA A 777 22.68 26.90 -16.17
N SER A 778 22.91 26.34 -14.99
CA SER A 778 24.12 25.56 -14.69
C SER A 778 23.86 24.50 -13.61
N GLN A 779 24.62 23.41 -13.67
CA GLN A 779 24.66 22.42 -12.59
C GLN A 779 25.34 22.93 -11.31
N SER A 780 26.29 23.86 -11.46
CA SER A 780 27.07 24.43 -10.36
C SER A 780 27.45 25.87 -10.68
N TYR A 781 27.24 26.78 -9.73
CA TYR A 781 27.62 28.20 -9.82
C TYR A 781 28.87 28.51 -9.00
N SER A 782 29.17 27.71 -7.97
CA SER A 782 30.34 27.92 -7.10
C SER A 782 31.67 27.78 -7.83
N ASN A 783 31.69 27.04 -8.95
CA ASN A 783 32.90 26.69 -9.70
C ASN A 783 33.14 27.55 -10.94
N VAL A 784 32.31 28.58 -11.17
CA VAL A 784 32.43 29.44 -12.35
C VAL A 784 33.51 30.49 -12.12
N GLY A 785 34.72 30.23 -12.63
CA GLY A 785 35.82 31.19 -12.60
C GLY A 785 35.61 32.33 -13.60
N GLY A 786 36.01 33.56 -13.25
CA GLY A 786 36.08 34.69 -14.20
C GLY A 786 34.83 35.59 -14.31
N LEU A 787 33.70 35.23 -13.72
CA LEU A 787 32.54 36.12 -13.57
C LEU A 787 32.49 36.74 -12.18
N ASP A 788 32.26 38.06 -12.13
CA ASP A 788 32.07 38.77 -10.87
C ASP A 788 30.68 38.46 -10.28
N LYS A 789 30.62 38.33 -8.95
CA LYS A 789 29.39 38.12 -8.19
C LYS A 789 28.37 39.24 -8.44
N SER A 790 28.84 40.44 -8.77
CA SER A 790 28.00 41.59 -9.13
C SER A 790 27.04 41.29 -10.29
N ILE A 791 27.36 40.35 -11.18
CA ILE A 791 26.47 39.93 -12.27
C ILE A 791 25.30 39.11 -11.71
N TYR A 792 25.56 38.17 -10.80
CA TYR A 792 24.51 37.38 -10.16
C TYR A 792 23.58 38.23 -9.30
N ASP A 793 24.10 39.30 -8.69
CA ASP A 793 23.33 40.26 -7.90
C ASP A 793 22.38 41.12 -8.76
N GLN A 794 22.68 41.31 -10.04
CA GLN A 794 21.78 41.98 -11.00
C GLN A 794 20.67 41.07 -11.54
N MET A 795 20.74 39.76 -11.29
CA MET A 795 19.76 38.78 -11.76
C MET A 795 18.80 38.43 -10.62
N ALA A 796 17.71 39.19 -10.54
CA ALA A 796 16.74 39.09 -9.45
C ALA A 796 15.99 37.75 -9.43
N VAL A 797 15.66 37.20 -10.60
CA VAL A 797 14.92 35.93 -10.66
C VAL A 797 15.89 34.77 -10.47
N ARG A 798 15.60 33.88 -9.50
CA ARG A 798 16.43 32.71 -9.21
C ARG A 798 15.52 31.49 -9.08
N ILE A 799 15.74 30.49 -9.92
CA ILE A 799 15.03 29.21 -9.88
C ILE A 799 16.02 28.14 -9.44
N VAL A 800 15.81 27.60 -8.25
CA VAL A 800 16.73 26.63 -7.65
C VAL A 800 16.01 25.30 -7.49
N LEU A 801 16.42 24.32 -8.29
CA LEU A 801 16.07 22.91 -8.09
C LEU A 801 17.04 22.30 -7.07
N LYS A 802 17.04 20.97 -6.89
CA LYS A 802 18.04 20.31 -6.05
C LYS A 802 19.44 20.68 -6.51
N CYS A 803 20.23 21.30 -5.65
CA CYS A 803 21.62 21.67 -5.90
C CYS A 803 22.50 21.47 -4.65
N SER A 804 23.80 21.77 -4.76
CA SER A 804 24.70 21.74 -3.61
C SER A 804 24.35 22.84 -2.60
N LYS A 805 24.72 22.66 -1.32
CA LYS A 805 24.51 23.69 -0.28
C LYS A 805 25.23 24.99 -0.60
N THR A 806 26.43 24.89 -1.20
CA THR A 806 27.24 26.04 -1.60
C THR A 806 26.53 26.86 -2.68
N ASP A 807 25.99 26.19 -3.70
CA ASP A 807 25.21 26.84 -4.77
C ASP A 807 23.90 27.42 -4.23
N ALA A 808 23.19 26.69 -3.37
CA ALA A 808 21.95 27.16 -2.74
C ALA A 808 22.20 28.42 -1.91
N SER A 809 23.32 28.48 -1.19
CA SER A 809 23.70 29.64 -0.38
C SER A 809 24.12 30.82 -1.27
N LEU A 810 24.83 30.57 -2.37
CA LEU A 810 25.22 31.60 -3.32
C LEU A 810 24.00 32.26 -3.98
N LEU A 811 22.95 31.48 -4.27
CA LEU A 811 21.77 31.95 -4.99
C LEU A 811 20.60 32.36 -4.08
N LEU A 812 20.41 31.76 -2.91
CA LEU A 812 19.26 32.06 -2.03
C LEU A 812 19.66 32.63 -0.67
N GLY A 813 20.95 32.79 -0.37
CA GLY A 813 21.40 33.31 0.93
C GLY A 813 20.77 32.57 2.11
N ASP A 814 20.07 33.32 2.97
CA ASP A 814 19.38 32.79 4.16
C ASP A 814 18.20 31.86 3.85
N GLY A 815 17.70 31.85 2.61
CA GLY A 815 16.68 30.93 2.12
C GLY A 815 17.23 29.57 1.65
N SER A 816 18.54 29.33 1.76
CA SER A 816 19.19 28.11 1.27
C SER A 816 18.78 26.82 1.98
N SER A 817 18.36 26.90 3.25
CA SER A 817 17.87 25.74 4.02
C SER A 817 16.60 25.12 3.44
N ASP A 818 15.84 25.89 2.66
CA ASP A 818 14.64 25.42 1.98
C ASP A 818 14.96 24.41 0.85
N VAL A 819 16.18 24.44 0.30
CA VAL A 819 16.67 23.49 -0.74
C VAL A 819 16.99 22.12 -0.14
N ASP A 820 17.34 22.05 1.14
CA ASP A 820 17.58 20.76 1.82
C ASP A 820 16.31 19.89 1.88
N GLN A 821 15.13 20.51 1.80
CA GLN A 821 13.83 19.84 1.75
C GLN A 821 13.47 19.30 0.35
N ILE A 822 14.23 19.68 -0.69
CA ILE A 822 14.06 19.16 -2.04
C ILE A 822 14.92 17.91 -2.17
N SER A 823 14.29 16.76 -2.46
CA SER A 823 15.02 15.53 -2.79
C SER A 823 15.45 15.52 -4.26
N ILE A 824 16.59 14.90 -4.55
CA ILE A 824 17.01 14.62 -5.94
C ILE A 824 16.09 13.57 -6.58
N ASP A 825 15.44 12.78 -5.75
CA ASP A 825 14.52 11.73 -6.10
C ASP A 825 13.07 12.23 -6.29
N ASP A 826 12.87 13.53 -6.28
CA ASP A 826 11.61 14.15 -6.69
C ASP A 826 11.88 15.24 -7.74
N PRO A 827 12.27 14.83 -8.96
CA PRO A 827 12.71 15.75 -9.99
C PRO A 827 11.59 16.72 -10.36
N GLY A 828 11.96 17.99 -10.54
CA GLY A 828 11.03 19.06 -10.86
C GLY A 828 10.46 19.80 -9.64
N ARG A 829 10.76 19.43 -8.39
CA ARG A 829 10.56 20.38 -7.27
C ARG A 829 11.59 21.51 -7.36
N ALA A 830 11.13 22.75 -7.27
CA ALA A 830 11.96 23.94 -7.42
C ALA A 830 11.48 25.08 -6.51
N ILE A 831 12.40 25.96 -6.14
CA ILE A 831 12.11 27.25 -5.51
C ILE A 831 12.26 28.34 -6.56
N TYR A 832 11.20 29.10 -6.77
CA TYR A 832 11.21 30.35 -7.53
C TYR A 832 11.39 31.51 -6.55
N ASN A 833 12.39 32.34 -6.79
CA ASN A 833 12.62 33.59 -6.06
C ASN A 833 12.61 34.76 -7.05
N SER A 834 11.88 35.83 -6.76
CA SER A 834 11.79 37.01 -7.64
C SER A 834 12.68 38.19 -7.22
N GLU A 835 13.29 38.14 -6.04
CA GLU A 835 13.95 39.27 -5.37
C GLU A 835 15.36 38.90 -4.89
N ALA A 836 16.22 38.49 -5.83
CA ALA A 836 17.66 38.28 -5.65
C ALA A 836 18.04 37.41 -4.44
N GLY A 837 17.24 36.37 -4.16
CA GLY A 837 17.48 35.43 -3.07
C GLY A 837 16.87 35.83 -1.72
N ASN A 838 16.07 36.90 -1.65
CA ASN A 838 15.36 37.23 -0.42
C ASN A 838 14.36 36.13 -0.05
N LYS A 839 14.54 35.52 1.12
CA LYS A 839 13.74 34.40 1.61
C LYS A 839 12.23 34.65 1.61
N GLU A 840 11.79 35.88 1.88
CA GLU A 840 10.35 36.22 1.92
C GLU A 840 9.64 36.01 0.56
N TYR A 841 10.41 36.01 -0.53
CA TYR A 841 9.92 35.85 -1.90
C TYR A 841 10.13 34.42 -2.44
N ASN A 842 10.54 33.47 -1.58
CA ASN A 842 10.65 32.07 -1.97
C ASN A 842 9.24 31.48 -2.20
N SER A 843 9.03 31.00 -3.42
CA SER A 843 7.83 30.28 -3.83
C SER A 843 8.24 28.90 -4.30
N HIS A 844 7.93 27.84 -3.55
CA HIS A 844 8.19 26.50 -4.07
C HIS A 844 7.04 26.02 -4.93
N PHE A 845 7.41 25.41 -6.04
CA PHE A 845 6.51 24.89 -7.05
C PHE A 845 7.08 23.59 -7.59
N ARG A 846 6.25 22.87 -8.34
CA ARG A 846 6.69 21.73 -9.12
C ARG A 846 6.58 22.05 -10.60
N VAL A 847 7.69 21.86 -11.30
CA VAL A 847 7.87 22.11 -12.73
C VAL A 847 6.91 21.24 -13.53
N ALA A 848 6.31 21.81 -14.57
CA ALA A 848 5.50 21.04 -15.49
C ALA A 848 6.37 20.05 -16.26
N PHE A 849 5.88 18.85 -16.49
CA PHE A 849 6.57 17.85 -17.27
C PHE A 849 5.86 17.65 -18.60
N ILE A 850 6.68 17.60 -19.66
CA ILE A 850 6.24 17.31 -21.01
C ILE A 850 6.55 15.86 -21.29
N ASP A 851 5.52 15.06 -21.54
CA ASP A 851 5.70 13.69 -22.00
C ASP A 851 6.47 13.68 -23.33
N PRO A 852 7.60 12.94 -23.44
CA PRO A 852 8.37 12.85 -24.68
C PRO A 852 7.54 12.47 -25.91
N SER A 853 6.49 11.67 -25.75
CA SER A 853 5.58 11.29 -26.84
C SER A 853 4.74 12.46 -27.34
N LYS A 854 4.42 13.43 -26.48
CA LYS A 854 3.63 14.63 -26.81
C LYS A 854 4.48 15.80 -27.28
N HIS A 855 5.75 15.85 -26.88
CA HIS A 855 6.67 16.95 -27.17
C HIS A 855 6.70 17.31 -28.67
N ARG A 856 6.80 16.29 -29.54
CA ARG A 856 6.80 16.46 -31.00
C ARG A 856 5.50 17.06 -31.53
N GLY A 857 4.34 16.58 -31.06
CA GLY A 857 3.04 17.09 -31.49
C GLY A 857 2.81 18.54 -31.09
N ILE A 858 3.32 18.99 -29.93
CA ILE A 858 3.27 20.41 -29.54
C ILE A 858 4.11 21.26 -30.50
N LEU A 859 5.34 20.83 -30.79
CA LEU A 859 6.24 21.55 -31.70
C LEU A 859 5.71 21.62 -33.13
N GLU A 860 5.10 20.55 -33.63
CA GLU A 860 4.43 20.51 -34.92
C GLU A 860 3.29 21.53 -34.98
N GLY A 861 2.42 21.56 -33.97
CA GLY A 861 1.33 22.54 -33.89
C GLY A 861 1.81 23.99 -33.77
N VAL A 862 2.93 24.24 -33.07
CA VAL A 862 3.58 25.57 -33.03
C VAL A 862 4.15 25.94 -34.40
N SER A 863 4.87 25.02 -35.05
CA SER A 863 5.48 25.20 -36.37
C SER A 863 4.43 25.57 -37.42
N GLU A 864 3.35 24.80 -37.52
CA GLU A 864 2.26 25.06 -38.48
C GLU A 864 1.59 26.44 -38.28
N ARG A 865 1.43 26.85 -37.02
CA ARG A 865 0.81 28.13 -36.66
C ARG A 865 1.72 29.32 -36.97
N THR A 866 2.99 29.23 -36.59
CA THR A 866 3.94 30.35 -36.65
C THR A 866 4.59 30.53 -38.01
N CYS A 867 4.74 29.46 -38.81
CA CYS A 867 5.28 29.55 -40.17
C CYS A 867 4.49 30.47 -41.11
N LYS A 868 3.20 30.69 -40.83
CA LYS A 868 2.35 31.60 -41.61
C LYS A 868 2.56 33.07 -41.23
N LEU A 869 3.11 33.34 -40.04
CA LEU A 869 3.28 34.68 -39.49
C LEU A 869 4.61 35.31 -39.88
N SER A 870 5.67 34.51 -40.08
CA SER A 870 6.99 35.01 -40.43
C SER A 870 7.73 34.07 -41.37
N ASN A 871 8.42 34.66 -42.35
CA ASN A 871 9.32 33.95 -43.27
C ASN A 871 10.77 33.90 -42.76
N ASN A 872 11.06 34.43 -41.57
CA ASN A 872 12.40 34.34 -41.00
C ASN A 872 12.80 32.87 -40.81
N LYS A 873 13.98 32.52 -41.32
CA LYS A 873 14.56 31.19 -41.13
C LYS A 873 15.32 31.18 -39.79
N THR A 874 14.97 30.23 -38.93
CA THR A 874 15.75 29.91 -37.73
C THR A 874 17.15 29.52 -38.13
N ARG A 875 18.17 30.15 -37.54
CA ARG A 875 19.55 29.71 -37.73
C ARG A 875 19.83 28.54 -36.80
N ILE A 876 20.10 27.39 -37.39
CA ILE A 876 20.44 26.17 -36.65
C ILE A 876 21.93 25.90 -36.86
N LEU A 877 22.66 25.75 -35.76
CA LEU A 877 24.07 25.39 -35.77
C LEU A 877 24.24 24.01 -35.17
N LEU A 878 24.51 23.05 -36.04
CA LEU A 878 24.84 21.66 -35.71
C LEU A 878 26.25 21.34 -36.21
N SER A 879 26.95 20.49 -35.47
CA SER A 879 28.22 19.87 -35.88
C SER A 879 28.03 19.01 -37.14
N ASN A 880 26.92 18.27 -37.20
CA ASN A 880 26.59 17.35 -38.27
C ASN A 880 25.57 17.98 -39.24
N ILE A 881 25.98 18.16 -40.48
CA ILE A 881 25.14 18.80 -41.50
C ILE A 881 23.95 17.94 -41.94
N GLU A 882 24.11 16.63 -41.85
CA GLU A 882 23.11 15.59 -42.12
C GLU A 882 21.88 15.74 -41.22
N ASP A 883 22.09 16.15 -39.97
CA ASP A 883 21.01 16.43 -39.02
C ASP A 883 20.29 17.76 -39.31
N ASN A 884 20.88 18.65 -40.11
CA ASN A 884 20.29 19.92 -40.45
C ASN A 884 19.36 19.78 -41.67
N LYS A 885 18.07 19.56 -41.44
CA LYS A 885 17.05 19.46 -42.50
C LYS A 885 16.95 20.70 -43.40
N TYR A 886 17.46 21.85 -42.96
CA TYR A 886 17.43 23.12 -43.69
C TYR A 886 18.76 23.44 -44.40
N SER A 887 19.72 22.54 -44.32
CA SER A 887 20.95 22.57 -45.09
C SER A 887 20.67 22.61 -46.59
N ILE A 888 21.51 23.31 -47.35
CA ILE A 888 21.47 23.24 -48.82
C ILE A 888 21.64 21.79 -49.32
N PHE A 889 22.47 20.99 -48.65
CA PHE A 889 22.73 19.61 -49.03
C PHE A 889 21.50 18.70 -48.86
N ASN A 890 20.54 19.09 -48.01
CA ASN A 890 19.31 18.33 -47.76
C ASN A 890 18.08 18.92 -48.49
N GLN A 891 18.16 20.15 -49.01
CA GLN A 891 17.03 20.85 -49.66
C GLN A 891 17.27 21.23 -51.13
N PHE A 892 18.42 20.89 -51.72
CA PHE A 892 18.75 21.32 -53.08
C PHE A 892 17.75 20.84 -54.15
N THR A 893 17.03 19.75 -53.89
CA THR A 893 15.97 19.25 -54.76
C THR A 893 14.80 20.23 -54.88
N ASP A 894 14.55 21.08 -53.89
CA ASP A 894 13.49 22.10 -53.90
C ASP A 894 13.96 23.43 -54.51
N TYR A 895 15.25 23.58 -54.80
CA TYR A 895 15.82 24.84 -55.26
C TYR A 895 15.56 25.07 -56.75
N SER A 896 15.21 26.31 -57.09
CA SER A 896 15.17 26.78 -58.49
C SER A 896 16.57 27.19 -58.95
N ALA A 897 16.77 27.28 -60.27
CA ALA A 897 18.03 27.79 -60.83
C ALA A 897 18.42 29.19 -60.29
N GLU A 898 17.44 30.01 -59.92
CA GLU A 898 17.65 31.35 -59.35
C GLU A 898 18.23 31.32 -57.93
N ALA A 899 18.07 30.21 -57.19
CA ALA A 899 18.61 30.05 -55.84
C ALA A 899 20.14 29.91 -55.85
N CYS A 900 20.73 29.41 -56.95
CA CYS A 900 22.16 29.20 -57.10
C CYS A 900 22.79 30.24 -58.05
N LYS A 901 22.84 31.51 -57.62
CA LYS A 901 23.33 32.64 -58.44
C LYS A 901 24.81 32.56 -58.82
N VAL A 902 25.61 31.81 -58.07
CA VAL A 902 27.06 31.71 -58.26
C VAL A 902 27.44 30.23 -58.39
N PRO A 903 27.75 29.73 -59.60
CA PRO A 903 28.05 28.31 -59.81
C PRO A 903 29.22 27.79 -58.96
N GLY A 904 30.23 28.62 -58.70
CA GLY A 904 31.40 28.27 -57.90
C GLY A 904 31.25 28.51 -56.39
N ARG A 905 30.04 28.66 -55.85
CA ARG A 905 29.84 28.86 -54.40
C ARG A 905 30.10 27.59 -53.62
N LEU A 906 30.92 27.68 -52.58
CA LEU A 906 31.30 26.58 -51.72
C LEU A 906 30.66 26.73 -50.33
N TYR A 907 30.11 25.63 -49.83
CA TYR A 907 29.54 25.52 -48.49
C TYR A 907 30.41 24.55 -47.68
N LEU A 908 31.42 25.07 -46.99
CA LEU A 908 32.43 24.25 -46.30
C LEU A 908 32.21 24.17 -44.78
N GLY A 909 31.34 25.01 -44.25
CA GLY A 909 31.01 25.04 -42.84
C GLY A 909 30.12 26.23 -42.47
N GLU A 910 29.72 26.28 -41.20
CA GLU A 910 28.83 27.31 -40.69
C GLU A 910 29.61 28.51 -40.13
N PRO A 911 29.24 29.76 -40.46
CA PRO A 911 29.86 30.93 -39.83
C PRO A 911 29.65 30.90 -38.31
N LEU A 912 30.63 31.38 -37.56
CA LEU A 912 30.45 31.59 -36.10
C LEU A 912 29.76 32.93 -35.80
N SER A 913 29.83 33.89 -36.73
CA SER A 913 29.16 35.20 -36.60
C SER A 913 27.68 35.11 -36.90
N VAL A 914 26.83 35.61 -36.00
CA VAL A 914 25.37 35.68 -36.19
C VAL A 914 24.97 36.68 -37.29
N VAL A 915 25.78 37.71 -37.52
CA VAL A 915 25.40 38.89 -38.33
C VAL A 915 25.82 38.77 -39.80
N ASN A 916 26.84 37.97 -40.12
CA ASN A 916 27.45 37.93 -41.45
C ASN A 916 27.28 36.53 -42.09
N ASN A 917 26.85 36.49 -43.34
CA ASN A 917 26.81 35.25 -44.14
C ASN A 917 28.20 34.97 -44.72
N LEU A 918 28.75 33.77 -44.47
CA LEU A 918 29.99 33.30 -45.07
C LEU A 918 29.70 32.79 -46.49
N ASN A 919 30.22 33.49 -47.50
CA ASN A 919 30.16 33.04 -48.89
C ASN A 919 31.60 32.82 -49.37
N MET A 920 31.92 31.60 -49.80
CA MET A 920 33.19 31.27 -50.42
C MET A 920 32.95 31.01 -51.90
N ASP A 921 33.31 31.96 -52.77
CA ASP A 921 32.90 31.93 -54.16
C ASP A 921 34.10 31.81 -55.11
N LEU A 922 34.19 30.71 -55.87
CA LEU A 922 35.14 30.55 -56.97
C LEU A 922 34.58 31.23 -58.23
N ILE A 923 34.90 32.51 -58.40
CA ILE A 923 34.46 33.35 -59.52
C ILE A 923 35.59 33.56 -60.54
N ARG A 924 35.24 33.81 -61.80
CA ARG A 924 36.21 34.09 -62.88
C ARG A 924 36.94 35.42 -62.66
N ASN A 925 38.03 35.36 -61.91
CA ASN A 925 38.90 36.49 -61.57
C ASN A 925 40.34 35.97 -61.46
N GLU A 926 41.33 36.86 -61.57
CA GLU A 926 42.74 36.48 -61.38
C GLU A 926 42.92 35.79 -60.02
N TYR A 927 43.68 34.70 -60.02
CA TYR A 927 44.07 33.96 -58.80
C TYR A 927 42.90 33.56 -57.88
N ALA A 928 41.66 33.48 -58.40
CA ALA A 928 40.48 33.01 -57.67
C ALA A 928 40.52 31.49 -57.46
N ASN A 929 41.57 31.06 -56.77
CA ASN A 929 41.89 29.72 -56.33
C ASN A 929 41.85 29.67 -54.81
N MET A 930 41.67 28.47 -54.25
CA MET A 930 41.60 28.23 -52.81
C MET A 930 42.77 27.37 -52.32
N LEU A 931 43.46 27.84 -51.28
CA LEU A 931 44.51 27.09 -50.59
C LEU A 931 44.10 26.87 -49.13
N MET A 932 44.07 25.60 -48.75
CA MET A 932 43.78 25.14 -47.40
C MET A 932 45.07 24.67 -46.74
N VAL A 933 45.37 25.16 -45.54
CA VAL A 933 46.55 24.74 -44.77
C VAL A 933 46.13 24.39 -43.35
N GLY A 934 46.54 23.22 -42.86
CA GLY A 934 46.25 22.76 -41.51
C GLY A 934 46.58 21.28 -41.29
N SER A 935 47.04 20.92 -40.09
CA SER A 935 47.54 19.57 -39.80
C SER A 935 46.45 18.49 -39.68
N ASP A 936 45.21 18.87 -39.39
CA ASP A 936 44.07 17.98 -39.26
C ASP A 936 43.60 17.42 -40.61
N SER A 937 44.01 16.19 -40.94
CA SER A 937 43.65 15.55 -42.21
C SER A 937 42.15 15.25 -42.35
N ASP A 938 41.43 15.07 -41.24
CA ASP A 938 40.00 14.75 -41.27
C ASP A 938 39.15 15.99 -41.60
N LYS A 939 39.45 17.14 -40.95
CA LYS A 939 38.85 18.43 -41.34
C LYS A 939 39.11 18.75 -42.81
N ALA A 940 40.33 18.48 -43.29
CA ALA A 940 40.68 18.68 -44.69
C ALA A 940 39.87 17.79 -45.63
N ARG A 941 39.73 16.48 -45.32
CA ARG A 941 38.90 15.54 -46.08
C ARG A 941 37.45 15.99 -46.14
N SER A 942 36.88 16.35 -44.99
CA SER A 942 35.51 16.84 -44.92
C SER A 942 35.30 18.07 -45.81
N MET A 943 36.16 19.10 -45.69
CA MET A 943 36.06 20.29 -46.54
C MET A 943 36.22 19.99 -48.04
N PHE A 944 37.08 19.04 -48.41
CA PHE A 944 37.20 18.59 -49.81
C PHE A 944 35.93 17.89 -50.30
N ALA A 945 35.34 17.02 -49.48
CA ALA A 945 34.09 16.34 -49.81
C ALA A 945 32.95 17.34 -50.00
N PHE A 946 32.79 18.31 -49.09
CA PHE A 946 31.79 19.37 -49.21
C PHE A 946 32.08 20.36 -50.34
N THR A 947 33.35 20.56 -50.72
CA THR A 947 33.69 21.31 -51.94
C THR A 947 33.13 20.59 -53.18
N MET A 948 33.36 19.28 -53.31
CA MET A 948 32.83 18.48 -54.42
C MET A 948 31.29 18.48 -54.46
N LEU A 949 30.65 18.24 -53.31
CA LEU A 949 29.19 18.25 -53.19
C LEU A 949 28.60 19.62 -53.52
N SER A 950 29.20 20.71 -53.03
CA SER A 950 28.75 22.07 -53.33
C SER A 950 28.77 22.33 -54.84
N LEU A 951 29.87 21.97 -55.52
CA LEU A 951 30.01 22.15 -56.96
C LEU A 951 29.04 21.27 -57.75
N ALA A 952 28.85 20.01 -57.35
CA ALA A 952 27.92 19.10 -58.00
C ALA A 952 26.46 19.57 -57.85
N ILE A 953 26.06 19.98 -56.65
CA ILE A 953 24.72 20.53 -56.37
C ILE A 953 24.48 21.81 -57.16
N ASN A 954 25.43 22.75 -57.13
CA ASN A 954 25.30 24.01 -57.87
C ASN A 954 25.15 23.76 -59.37
N TYR A 955 25.92 22.81 -59.93
CA TYR A 955 25.80 22.39 -61.32
C TYR A 955 24.39 21.82 -61.60
N TRP A 956 23.98 20.82 -60.82
CA TRP A 956 22.69 20.14 -61.01
C TRP A 956 21.51 21.12 -60.91
N VAL A 957 21.49 22.01 -59.92
CA VAL A 957 20.43 23.03 -59.75
C VAL A 957 20.43 24.05 -60.90
N SER A 958 21.61 24.52 -61.36
CA SER A 958 21.71 25.49 -62.45
C SER A 958 21.40 24.91 -63.83
N HIS A 959 21.58 23.60 -64.03
CA HIS A 959 21.36 22.90 -65.32
C HIS A 959 20.03 22.15 -65.36
N ASN A 960 19.00 22.69 -64.68
CA ASN A 960 17.64 22.12 -64.63
C ASN A 960 17.60 20.66 -64.17
N LYS A 961 18.34 20.35 -63.09
CA LYS A 961 18.33 19.04 -62.42
C LYS A 961 18.84 17.91 -63.31
N LYS A 962 19.94 18.15 -64.01
CA LYS A 962 20.61 17.18 -64.89
C LYS A 962 22.06 16.99 -64.50
N ALA A 963 22.50 15.75 -64.56
CA ALA A 963 23.92 15.41 -64.44
C ALA A 963 24.72 15.89 -65.67
N PRO A 964 26.01 16.23 -65.49
CA PRO A 964 26.89 16.65 -66.59
C PRO A 964 27.18 15.51 -67.57
N ASP A 965 27.43 15.86 -68.83
CA ASP A 965 27.84 14.91 -69.88
C ASP A 965 29.31 14.49 -69.73
N GLU A 966 30.17 15.39 -69.24
CA GLU A 966 31.58 15.12 -68.94
C GLU A 966 31.96 15.62 -67.53
N PRO A 967 32.84 14.92 -66.80
CA PRO A 967 33.33 15.39 -65.52
C PRO A 967 34.11 16.71 -65.64
N PHE A 968 33.77 17.66 -64.77
CA PHE A 968 34.38 19.00 -64.72
C PHE A 968 35.25 19.22 -63.47
N ILE A 969 35.20 18.30 -62.49
CA ILE A 969 36.06 18.30 -61.30
C ILE A 969 37.17 17.26 -61.52
N TYR A 970 38.44 17.67 -61.47
CA TYR A 970 39.61 16.81 -61.63
C TYR A 970 40.28 16.64 -60.27
N PHE A 971 40.29 15.41 -59.75
CA PHE A 971 40.75 15.13 -58.39
C PHE A 971 42.03 14.29 -58.37
N LEU A 972 43.05 14.79 -57.66
CA LEU A 972 44.30 14.11 -57.36
C LEU A 972 44.40 13.89 -55.85
N ASN A 973 44.33 12.63 -55.40
CA ASN A 973 44.23 12.27 -53.99
C ASN A 973 45.54 11.71 -53.40
N TYR A 974 46.51 12.56 -53.05
CA TYR A 974 47.77 12.14 -52.42
C TYR A 974 47.55 11.86 -50.93
N LYS A 975 46.71 10.87 -50.62
CA LYS A 975 46.38 10.49 -49.23
C LYS A 975 47.61 9.99 -48.46
N PRO A 976 47.67 10.17 -47.13
CA PRO A 976 48.76 9.63 -46.30
C PRO A 976 48.75 8.08 -46.28
N LEU A 977 49.93 7.45 -46.23
CA LEU A 977 50.11 5.99 -46.29
C LEU A 977 49.60 5.20 -45.06
N ARG A 978 49.17 5.84 -43.97
CA ARG A 978 48.84 5.20 -42.67
C ARG A 978 47.40 5.44 -42.18
N ASP A 979 46.53 5.96 -43.03
CA ASP A 979 45.28 6.60 -42.60
C ASP A 979 44.03 5.75 -42.88
N ASP A 980 44.13 4.43 -42.71
CA ASP A 980 43.03 3.47 -42.97
C ASP A 980 41.89 3.53 -41.92
N TYR A 981 42.07 4.31 -40.85
CA TYR A 981 41.11 4.42 -39.75
C TYR A 981 39.92 5.35 -40.04
N PHE A 982 40.03 6.25 -41.02
CA PHE A 982 38.99 7.23 -41.35
C PHE A 982 38.42 6.99 -42.75
N ILE A 983 37.16 7.37 -42.96
CA ILE A 983 36.53 7.30 -44.28
C ILE A 983 37.17 8.36 -45.18
N ASP A 984 37.78 7.94 -46.29
CA ASP A 984 38.26 8.84 -47.34
C ASP A 984 37.08 9.37 -48.17
N ALA A 985 36.25 10.23 -47.56
CA ALA A 985 35.02 10.74 -48.17
C ALA A 985 35.25 11.40 -49.55
N PRO A 986 36.30 12.22 -49.78
CA PRO A 986 36.64 12.72 -51.11
C PRO A 986 36.98 11.62 -52.10
N GLY A 987 37.74 10.60 -51.66
CA GLY A 987 38.05 9.42 -52.47
C GLY A 987 36.80 8.66 -52.88
N LEU A 988 35.93 8.35 -51.92
CA LEU A 988 34.66 7.65 -52.13
C LEU A 988 33.74 8.40 -53.11
N LEU A 989 33.61 9.73 -52.93
CA LEU A 989 32.86 10.58 -53.86
C LEU A 989 33.43 10.53 -55.28
N ALA A 990 34.76 10.61 -55.41
CA ALA A 990 35.41 10.64 -56.70
C ALA A 990 35.41 9.27 -57.44
N THR A 991 35.45 8.14 -56.71
CA THR A 991 35.53 6.80 -57.32
C THR A 991 34.17 6.13 -57.49
N GLU A 992 33.27 6.27 -56.54
CA GLU A 992 32.04 5.46 -56.47
C GLU A 992 30.77 6.29 -56.66
N LEU A 993 30.64 7.45 -56.01
CA LEU A 993 29.34 8.14 -55.89
C LEU A 993 29.10 9.25 -56.93
N LEU A 994 30.12 10.02 -57.30
CA LEU A 994 30.01 11.18 -58.21
C LEU A 994 30.87 11.05 -59.47
N SER A 995 31.07 9.83 -59.99
CA SER A 995 31.93 9.56 -61.15
C SER A 995 31.55 10.32 -62.44
N LYS A 996 30.30 10.79 -62.57
CA LYS A 996 29.86 11.68 -63.67
C LYS A 996 30.36 13.12 -63.50
N TYR A 997 30.52 13.59 -62.27
CA TYR A 997 30.91 14.97 -61.93
C TYR A 997 32.43 15.08 -61.72
N VAL A 998 33.03 14.06 -61.09
CA VAL A 998 34.42 14.03 -60.65
C VAL A 998 35.20 12.98 -61.44
N LYS A 999 36.27 13.43 -62.09
CA LYS A 999 37.30 12.57 -62.66
C LYS A 999 38.40 12.33 -61.63
N ASN A 1000 38.39 11.15 -61.01
CA ASN A 1000 39.49 10.69 -60.17
C ASN A 1000 40.71 10.32 -61.04
N ILE A 1001 41.86 10.94 -60.77
CA ILE A 1001 43.10 10.68 -61.51
C ILE A 1001 44.02 9.79 -60.66
N PRO A 1002 44.33 8.56 -61.10
CA PRO A 1002 45.14 7.64 -60.31
C PRO A 1002 46.60 8.10 -60.25
N ILE A 1003 47.10 8.32 -59.02
CA ILE A 1003 48.48 8.79 -58.79
C ILE A 1003 49.52 7.74 -59.20
N SER A 1004 49.13 6.46 -59.28
CA SER A 1004 49.97 5.40 -59.81
C SER A 1004 50.26 5.52 -61.32
N ASN A 1005 49.60 6.45 -62.04
CA ASN A 1005 49.75 6.64 -63.48
C ASN A 1005 50.24 8.06 -63.84
N PRO A 1006 51.55 8.34 -63.78
CA PRO A 1006 52.12 9.66 -64.08
C PRO A 1006 51.78 10.18 -65.49
N SER A 1007 51.57 9.29 -66.47
CA SER A 1007 51.20 9.67 -67.83
C SER A 1007 49.81 10.31 -67.90
N GLU A 1008 48.86 9.80 -67.11
CA GLU A 1008 47.50 10.32 -67.05
C GLU A 1008 47.41 11.66 -66.32
N ILE A 1009 48.23 11.83 -65.28
CA ILE A 1009 48.41 13.11 -64.56
C ILE A 1009 48.93 14.16 -65.55
N LYS A 1010 50.05 13.88 -66.24
CA LYS A 1010 50.64 14.79 -67.23
C LYS A 1010 49.66 15.15 -68.35
N ASN A 1011 48.95 14.17 -68.90
CA ASN A 1011 47.93 14.42 -69.94
C ASN A 1011 46.77 15.30 -69.44
N THR A 1012 46.32 15.13 -68.19
CA THR A 1012 45.21 15.92 -67.65
C THR A 1012 45.64 17.35 -67.33
N ILE A 1013 46.82 17.54 -66.73
CA ILE A 1013 47.40 18.86 -66.50
C ILE A 1013 47.65 19.58 -67.83
N GLN A 1014 48.15 18.90 -68.84
CA GLN A 1014 48.36 19.49 -70.17
C GLN A 1014 47.03 19.93 -70.83
N LYS A 1015 45.95 19.17 -70.65
CA LYS A 1015 44.60 19.57 -71.12
C LYS A 1015 44.08 20.82 -70.38
N LEU A 1016 44.27 20.91 -69.07
CA LEU A 1016 43.88 22.08 -68.29
C LEU A 1016 44.74 23.30 -68.63
N TYR A 1017 46.04 23.10 -68.87
CA TYR A 1017 46.97 24.13 -69.31
C TYR A 1017 46.61 24.68 -70.70
N SER A 1018 46.28 23.82 -71.67
CA SER A 1018 45.85 24.32 -72.98
C SER A 1018 44.55 25.11 -72.87
N ALA A 1019 43.62 24.69 -72.00
CA ALA A 1019 42.38 25.40 -71.74
C ALA A 1019 42.58 26.71 -70.95
N SER A 1020 43.63 26.83 -70.12
CA SER A 1020 43.94 28.06 -69.38
C SER A 1020 44.53 29.17 -70.26
N LEU A 1021 45.04 28.83 -71.44
CA LEU A 1021 45.59 29.80 -72.42
C LEU A 1021 44.58 30.25 -73.47
N ASP A 1022 43.47 29.54 -73.62
CA ASP A 1022 42.51 29.75 -74.72
C ASP A 1022 41.44 30.81 -74.37
N SER A 1023 41.81 32.08 -74.53
CA SER A 1023 40.97 33.25 -74.20
C SER A 1023 39.71 33.43 -75.07
N GLN A 1024 39.60 32.76 -76.22
CA GLN A 1024 38.47 32.96 -77.15
C GLN A 1024 37.21 32.14 -76.80
N SER A 1025 37.32 31.17 -75.89
CA SER A 1025 36.20 30.28 -75.49
C SER A 1025 35.47 30.72 -74.21
N SER A 1026 35.89 31.82 -73.57
CA SER A 1026 35.73 32.03 -72.13
C SER A 1026 34.34 32.48 -71.62
N ALA A 1027 33.42 32.89 -72.51
CA ALA A 1027 32.09 33.35 -72.08
C ALA A 1027 31.01 32.25 -72.03
N ALA A 1028 31.24 31.11 -72.71
CA ALA A 1028 30.25 30.03 -72.87
C ALA A 1028 30.71 28.66 -72.37
N SER A 1029 31.97 28.50 -71.98
CA SER A 1029 32.51 27.22 -71.46
C SER A 1029 32.23 27.06 -69.97
N GLU A 1030 31.85 25.86 -69.55
CA GLU A 1030 31.64 25.52 -68.13
C GLU A 1030 32.95 25.64 -67.31
N ASN A 1031 32.83 25.95 -66.01
CA ASN A 1031 33.98 26.02 -65.12
C ASN A 1031 34.57 24.62 -64.87
N LYS A 1032 35.90 24.52 -64.84
CA LYS A 1032 36.64 23.31 -64.48
C LYS A 1032 37.37 23.51 -63.15
N TYR A 1033 37.45 22.47 -62.33
CA TYR A 1033 38.04 22.55 -61.00
C TYR A 1033 39.18 21.54 -60.84
N LEU A 1034 40.39 22.01 -60.56
CA LEU A 1034 41.54 21.17 -60.24
C LEU A 1034 41.69 21.05 -58.72
N MET A 1035 41.43 19.88 -58.18
CA MET A 1035 41.49 19.61 -56.74
C MET A 1035 42.69 18.72 -56.41
N VAL A 1036 43.62 19.21 -55.62
CA VAL A 1036 44.83 18.48 -55.20
C VAL A 1036 44.84 18.32 -53.69
N PHE A 1037 44.59 17.09 -53.24
CA PHE A 1037 44.64 16.75 -51.83
C PHE A 1037 46.04 16.24 -51.48
N GLY A 1038 46.76 16.96 -50.60
CA GLY A 1038 48.07 16.54 -50.12
C GLY A 1038 49.24 17.00 -51.00
N TYR A 1039 49.23 18.27 -51.45
CA TYR A 1039 50.22 18.84 -52.35
C TYR A 1039 51.69 18.65 -51.90
N GLN A 1040 51.94 18.60 -50.59
CA GLN A 1040 53.24 18.28 -49.99
C GLN A 1040 53.85 16.97 -50.51
N ARG A 1041 53.02 15.97 -50.81
CA ARG A 1041 53.43 14.64 -51.30
C ARG A 1041 53.49 14.53 -52.84
N ALA A 1042 53.04 15.55 -53.56
CA ALA A 1042 52.94 15.55 -55.01
C ALA A 1042 54.27 15.96 -55.68
N GLU A 1043 55.32 15.16 -55.48
CA GLU A 1043 56.65 15.41 -56.05
C GLU A 1043 56.66 15.42 -57.59
N ASP A 1044 55.77 14.63 -58.20
CA ASP A 1044 55.52 14.62 -59.62
C ASP A 1044 55.04 15.98 -60.15
N LEU A 1045 54.16 16.67 -59.41
CA LEU A 1045 53.69 18.00 -59.76
C LEU A 1045 54.76 19.09 -59.57
N LYS A 1046 55.72 18.86 -58.67
CA LYS A 1046 56.83 19.79 -58.37
C LYS A 1046 58.06 19.56 -59.25
N SER A 1047 58.07 18.48 -60.03
CA SER A 1047 59.23 18.08 -60.82
C SER A 1047 59.49 19.05 -61.98
N GLU A 1048 60.74 19.51 -62.07
CA GLU A 1048 61.27 20.17 -63.25
C GLU A 1048 61.85 19.07 -64.15
N ASP A 1049 61.25 18.85 -65.33
CA ASP A 1049 61.68 17.82 -66.28
C ASP A 1049 63.15 18.06 -66.67
N LYS A 1050 64.09 17.31 -66.07
CA LYS A 1050 65.54 17.32 -66.40
C LYS A 1050 65.86 16.63 -67.74
N ALA A 1051 64.98 16.77 -68.74
CA ALA A 1051 65.09 16.09 -70.03
C ALA A 1051 65.61 16.98 -71.18
N ALA A 1052 66.01 18.23 -70.91
CA ALA A 1052 66.51 19.14 -71.94
C ALA A 1052 68.05 19.22 -72.08
N GLU A 1053 68.84 18.54 -71.23
CA GLU A 1053 70.32 18.67 -71.23
C GLU A 1053 71.11 17.46 -71.76
N LYS A 1054 70.45 16.40 -72.24
CA LYS A 1054 71.14 15.24 -72.87
C LYS A 1054 70.39 14.69 -74.07
N GLN A 1055 70.26 15.48 -75.13
CA GLN A 1055 70.16 14.95 -76.50
C GLN A 1055 71.08 15.75 -77.42
N ASP A 1056 71.85 14.99 -78.20
CA ASP A 1056 73.10 15.37 -78.84
C ASP A 1056 73.02 16.41 -79.96
N ILE A 1057 74.19 17.03 -80.14
CA ILE A 1057 74.68 17.91 -81.21
C ILE A 1057 74.57 17.32 -82.65
N MET A 1058 73.82 16.24 -82.91
CA MET A 1058 73.70 15.68 -84.26
C MET A 1058 72.29 15.14 -84.57
N SER A 1059 71.32 16.03 -84.84
CA SER A 1059 70.22 15.75 -85.78
C SER A 1059 69.39 17.00 -86.08
N VAL A 1060 70.04 18.02 -86.64
CA VAL A 1060 69.32 19.04 -87.42
C VAL A 1060 69.00 18.41 -88.77
N MET A 1061 67.71 18.12 -88.99
CA MET A 1061 66.99 17.88 -90.26
C MET A 1061 66.07 16.65 -90.19
N SER A 1062 64.96 16.77 -89.46
CA SER A 1062 63.62 16.32 -89.91
C SER A 1062 62.62 16.37 -88.74
N SER A 1063 61.75 17.39 -88.78
CA SER A 1063 60.39 17.47 -88.20
C SER A 1063 60.13 18.84 -87.56
N ARG A 1064 59.47 19.71 -88.33
CA ARG A 1064 58.68 20.82 -87.80
C ARG A 1064 57.39 20.20 -87.24
N ASN A 1065 57.28 20.06 -85.91
CA ASN A 1065 56.02 20.03 -85.13
C ASN A 1065 56.22 19.45 -83.71
N GLN A 1066 57.03 20.04 -82.85
CA GLN A 1066 56.87 19.90 -81.39
C GLN A 1066 57.26 21.23 -80.75
N GLY A 1067 56.28 21.91 -80.14
CA GLY A 1067 56.52 23.10 -79.31
C GLY A 1067 57.28 22.71 -78.03
N PRO A 1068 57.82 23.69 -77.28
CA PRO A 1068 58.56 23.42 -76.04
C PRO A 1068 57.66 22.63 -75.08
N THR A 1069 58.12 21.46 -74.64
CA THR A 1069 57.47 20.70 -73.58
C THR A 1069 57.71 21.41 -72.25
N HIS A 1070 56.76 22.24 -71.83
CA HIS A 1070 56.76 22.84 -70.50
C HIS A 1070 56.85 21.76 -69.41
N SER A 1071 57.53 22.07 -68.30
CA SER A 1071 57.57 21.17 -67.14
C SER A 1071 56.20 21.12 -66.44
N MET A 1072 55.90 20.07 -65.66
CA MET A 1072 54.61 19.99 -64.94
C MET A 1072 54.41 21.16 -63.97
N LYS A 1073 55.48 21.58 -63.30
CA LYS A 1073 55.49 22.75 -62.42
C LYS A 1073 55.12 24.04 -63.16
N GLU A 1074 55.72 24.30 -64.32
CA GLU A 1074 55.38 25.46 -65.16
C GLU A 1074 53.92 25.45 -65.61
N MET A 1075 53.40 24.28 -66.00
CA MET A 1075 51.99 24.16 -66.40
C MET A 1075 51.05 24.50 -65.23
N ILE A 1076 51.34 24.03 -64.03
CA ILE A 1076 50.54 24.30 -62.82
C ILE A 1076 50.62 25.79 -62.45
N GLU A 1077 51.80 26.41 -62.50
CA GLU A 1077 51.95 27.85 -62.24
C GLU A 1077 51.08 28.69 -63.20
N VAL A 1078 51.03 28.31 -64.49
CA VAL A 1078 50.17 28.98 -65.47
C VAL A 1078 48.68 28.73 -65.20
N ILE A 1079 48.29 27.51 -64.80
CA ILE A 1079 46.90 27.23 -64.39
C ILE A 1079 46.51 28.08 -63.17
N LEU A 1080 47.38 28.21 -62.16
CA LEU A 1080 47.10 29.00 -60.97
C LEU A 1080 47.05 30.51 -61.24
N THR A 1081 47.88 31.01 -62.15
CA THR A 1081 47.94 32.45 -62.46
C THR A 1081 46.86 32.88 -63.45
N MET A 1082 46.67 32.15 -64.55
CA MET A 1082 45.79 32.52 -65.67
C MET A 1082 44.51 31.67 -65.76
N GLY A 1083 44.48 30.48 -65.15
CA GLY A 1083 43.34 29.55 -65.28
C GLY A 1083 42.04 30.12 -64.73
N ALA A 1084 42.07 30.78 -63.56
CA ALA A 1084 40.86 31.24 -62.89
C ALA A 1084 40.07 32.27 -63.70
N GLN A 1085 40.73 33.15 -64.46
CA GLN A 1085 40.06 34.08 -65.39
C GLN A 1085 39.30 33.35 -66.50
N ASN A 1086 39.83 32.20 -66.93
CA ASN A 1086 39.29 31.37 -67.99
C ASN A 1086 38.37 30.25 -67.48
N GLY A 1087 38.00 30.28 -66.19
CA GLY A 1087 37.07 29.33 -65.58
C GLY A 1087 37.71 28.06 -65.04
N ILE A 1088 39.03 28.00 -64.93
CA ILE A 1088 39.77 26.88 -64.34
C ILE A 1088 40.21 27.28 -62.95
N HIS A 1089 39.54 26.74 -61.93
CA HIS A 1089 39.82 27.07 -60.53
C HIS A 1089 40.58 25.93 -59.85
N SER A 1090 41.55 26.27 -58.99
CA SER A 1090 42.32 25.28 -58.24
C SER A 1090 41.99 25.29 -56.75
N VAL A 1091 41.86 24.11 -56.14
CA VAL A 1091 41.64 23.92 -54.69
C VAL A 1091 42.69 22.96 -54.14
N PHE A 1092 43.64 23.48 -53.36
CA PHE A 1092 44.79 22.71 -52.87
C PHE A 1092 44.73 22.60 -51.34
N TRP A 1093 45.16 21.45 -50.79
CA TRP A 1093 45.41 21.29 -49.35
C TRP A 1093 46.82 20.83 -49.04
N GLN A 1094 47.37 21.35 -47.93
CA GLN A 1094 48.63 20.95 -47.33
C GLN A 1094 48.56 20.88 -45.79
N ASP A 1095 49.25 19.92 -45.19
CA ASP A 1095 49.25 19.66 -43.74
C ASP A 1095 50.15 20.62 -42.94
N ASP A 1096 51.27 21.05 -43.51
CA ASP A 1096 52.24 21.93 -42.85
C ASP A 1096 52.58 23.19 -43.67
N PHE A 1097 52.36 24.35 -43.05
CA PHE A 1097 52.72 25.67 -43.60
C PHE A 1097 54.23 25.80 -43.84
N LYS A 1098 55.08 25.30 -42.93
CA LYS A 1098 56.54 25.46 -43.04
C LYS A 1098 57.10 24.68 -44.21
N ALA A 1099 56.57 23.47 -44.44
CA ALA A 1099 56.89 22.70 -45.62
C ALA A 1099 56.49 23.44 -46.92
N LEU A 1100 55.38 24.20 -46.91
CA LEU A 1100 54.94 24.98 -48.07
C LEU A 1100 55.84 26.19 -48.30
N ASP A 1101 56.12 26.97 -47.25
CA ASP A 1101 56.96 28.17 -47.33
C ASP A 1101 58.40 27.83 -47.74
N PHE A 1102 58.92 26.68 -47.28
CA PHE A 1102 60.24 26.21 -47.67
C PHE A 1102 60.29 25.68 -49.12
N ALA A 1103 59.29 24.90 -49.54
CA ALA A 1103 59.30 24.24 -50.84
C ALA A 1103 58.88 25.17 -51.99
N ASP A 1104 57.87 26.02 -51.78
CA ASP A 1104 57.29 26.83 -52.86
C ASP A 1104 56.54 28.08 -52.33
N ARG A 1105 57.27 29.03 -51.74
CA ARG A 1105 56.70 30.27 -51.20
C ARG A 1105 55.91 31.09 -52.22
N LYS A 1106 56.30 31.04 -53.51
CA LYS A 1106 55.61 31.77 -54.58
C LYS A 1106 54.19 31.25 -54.78
N LEU A 1107 53.98 29.94 -54.60
CA LEU A 1107 52.68 29.31 -54.75
C LEU A 1107 51.58 29.98 -53.91
N ILE A 1108 51.88 30.34 -52.65
CA ILE A 1108 50.94 30.99 -51.73
C ILE A 1108 50.35 32.28 -52.33
N THR A 1109 51.12 33.00 -53.15
CA THR A 1109 50.69 34.26 -53.77
C THR A 1109 49.67 34.08 -54.90
N TYR A 1110 49.55 32.87 -55.44
CA TYR A 1110 48.61 32.54 -56.52
C TYR A 1110 47.22 32.11 -56.04
N PHE A 1111 46.98 32.13 -54.72
CA PHE A 1111 45.72 31.77 -54.09
C PHE A 1111 45.13 32.97 -53.34
N TYR A 1112 44.04 33.53 -53.88
CA TYR A 1112 43.33 34.65 -53.23
C TYR A 1112 42.44 34.22 -52.07
N GLN A 1113 42.03 32.97 -52.04
CA GLN A 1113 41.22 32.42 -50.95
C GLN A 1113 42.09 31.49 -50.12
N LYS A 1114 42.20 31.80 -48.83
CA LYS A 1114 43.03 31.04 -47.89
C LYS A 1114 42.16 30.53 -46.76
N ILE A 1115 42.31 29.26 -46.43
CA ILE A 1115 41.68 28.64 -45.28
C ILE A 1115 42.77 28.12 -44.37
N ALA A 1116 42.79 28.62 -43.14
CA ALA A 1116 43.72 28.21 -42.09
C ALA A 1116 42.95 27.49 -40.97
N PHE A 1117 43.44 26.34 -40.55
CA PHE A 1117 42.90 25.56 -39.43
C PHE A 1117 44.02 24.74 -38.82
N ASP A 1118 43.86 24.31 -37.57
CA ASP A 1118 44.79 23.44 -36.84
C ASP A 1118 46.29 23.71 -37.15
N MET A 1119 46.78 24.89 -36.73
CA MET A 1119 48.17 25.33 -36.92
C MET A 1119 48.61 26.24 -35.77
N SER A 1120 49.92 26.50 -35.66
CA SER A 1120 50.43 27.41 -34.63
C SER A 1120 50.01 28.86 -34.87
N LYS A 1121 49.95 29.66 -33.80
CA LYS A 1121 49.54 31.08 -33.87
C LYS A 1121 50.52 31.90 -34.72
N GLU A 1122 51.80 31.55 -34.65
CA GLU A 1122 52.88 32.13 -35.44
C GLU A 1122 52.70 31.81 -36.94
N ASP A 1123 52.46 30.54 -37.27
CA ASP A 1123 52.27 30.09 -38.65
C ASP A 1123 50.99 30.68 -39.27
N TYR A 1124 49.90 30.75 -38.49
CA TYR A 1124 48.65 31.41 -38.88
C TYR A 1124 48.86 32.86 -39.29
N SER A 1125 49.56 33.63 -38.43
CA SER A 1125 49.80 35.05 -38.66
C SER A 1125 50.63 35.28 -39.92
N GLN A 1126 51.58 34.38 -40.22
CA GLN A 1126 52.40 34.43 -41.43
C GLN A 1126 51.63 34.02 -42.71
N PHE A 1127 50.76 33.02 -42.61
CA PHE A 1127 50.00 32.52 -43.75
C PHE A 1127 48.87 33.46 -44.18
N VAL A 1128 48.08 33.94 -43.21
CA VAL A 1128 46.90 34.79 -43.43
C VAL A 1128 47.28 36.28 -43.47
N GLY A 1129 48.35 36.69 -42.79
CA GLY A 1129 48.80 38.09 -42.76
C GLY A 1129 48.05 38.98 -41.77
N VAL A 1130 47.27 38.40 -40.85
CA VAL A 1130 46.44 39.11 -39.86
C VAL A 1130 46.83 38.68 -38.45
N ASN A 1131 47.02 39.64 -37.54
CA ASN A 1131 47.45 39.39 -36.15
C ASN A 1131 46.29 39.08 -35.18
N ASP A 1132 45.04 39.05 -35.64
CA ASP A 1132 43.88 38.79 -34.77
C ASP A 1132 43.69 37.29 -34.55
N ILE A 1133 44.41 36.77 -33.56
CA ILE A 1133 44.39 35.35 -33.19
C ILE A 1133 43.13 34.97 -32.39
N SER A 1134 42.26 35.93 -32.05
CA SER A 1134 41.02 35.65 -31.29
C SER A 1134 40.00 34.82 -32.07
N GLN A 1135 40.19 34.69 -33.38
CA GLN A 1135 39.29 33.97 -34.30
C GLN A 1135 39.69 32.51 -34.52
N PHE A 1136 40.78 32.06 -33.89
CA PHE A 1136 41.41 30.75 -34.13
C PHE A 1136 41.32 29.84 -32.90
N GLY A 1137 40.49 28.80 -33.00
CA GLY A 1137 40.28 27.74 -32.00
C GLY A 1137 40.41 26.33 -32.60
N GLU A 1138 40.47 25.31 -31.73
CA GLU A 1138 40.79 23.91 -32.06
C GLU A 1138 39.86 23.29 -33.13
N ASN A 1139 38.57 23.66 -33.11
CA ASN A 1139 37.54 23.13 -34.02
C ASN A 1139 37.06 24.15 -35.05
N THR A 1140 37.73 25.28 -35.14
CA THR A 1140 37.37 26.37 -36.05
C THR A 1140 38.36 26.47 -37.20
N ALA A 1141 37.89 26.97 -38.34
CA ALA A 1141 38.72 27.37 -39.45
C ALA A 1141 38.51 28.86 -39.73
N VAL A 1142 39.54 29.49 -40.26
CA VAL A 1142 39.50 30.89 -40.64
C VAL A 1142 39.64 31.01 -42.14
N TYR A 1143 38.64 31.60 -42.77
CA TYR A 1143 38.64 31.97 -44.17
C TYR A 1143 39.13 33.41 -44.31
N ASN A 1144 40.03 33.66 -45.25
CA ASN A 1144 40.50 34.98 -45.62
C ASN A 1144 40.48 35.15 -47.15
N ASN A 1145 40.09 36.34 -47.59
CA ASN A 1145 40.13 36.75 -48.98
C ASN A 1145 40.94 38.05 -49.15
N ARG A 1146 41.24 38.43 -50.40
CA ARG A 1146 42.05 39.61 -50.77
C ARG A 1146 41.50 40.97 -50.30
N ILE A 1147 40.25 41.06 -49.82
CA ILE A 1147 39.66 42.31 -49.28
C ILE A 1147 39.94 42.41 -47.75
N ASP A 1148 40.82 41.57 -47.21
CA ASP A 1148 41.07 41.40 -45.78
C ASP A 1148 39.81 41.05 -44.97
N ASP A 1149 38.86 40.36 -45.62
CA ASP A 1149 37.64 39.89 -44.98
C ASP A 1149 37.91 38.53 -44.32
N THR A 1150 38.52 38.60 -43.14
CA THR A 1150 38.83 37.44 -42.31
C THR A 1150 37.61 37.02 -41.51
N ARG A 1151 37.20 35.75 -41.66
CA ARG A 1151 35.98 35.21 -41.05
C ARG A 1151 36.24 33.82 -40.47
N SER A 1152 35.88 33.64 -39.21
CA SER A 1152 35.86 32.32 -38.58
C SER A 1152 34.56 31.57 -38.87
N PHE A 1153 34.72 30.28 -39.09
CA PHE A 1153 33.64 29.35 -39.33
C PHE A 1153 33.98 27.99 -38.74
N ARG A 1154 32.96 27.17 -38.51
CA ARG A 1154 33.10 25.79 -38.09
C ARG A 1154 32.98 24.90 -39.32
N PRO A 1155 34.06 24.23 -39.77
CA PRO A 1155 33.95 23.26 -40.84
C PRO A 1155 32.92 22.19 -40.52
N TYR A 1156 32.21 21.70 -41.54
CA TYR A 1156 31.31 20.56 -41.36
C TYR A 1156 32.10 19.31 -40.94
N GLN A 1157 31.54 18.49 -40.04
CA GLN A 1157 32.14 17.19 -39.71
C GLN A 1157 32.06 16.23 -40.89
N SER A 1158 32.92 15.21 -40.88
CA SER A 1158 32.93 14.16 -41.91
C SER A 1158 31.55 13.49 -41.96
N PRO A 1159 30.89 13.47 -43.13
CA PRO A 1159 29.52 12.96 -43.24
C PRO A 1159 29.46 11.43 -43.20
N ASP A 1160 28.35 10.88 -42.71
CA ASP A 1160 28.10 9.43 -42.75
C ASP A 1160 27.97 8.93 -44.20
N LYS A 1161 28.48 7.71 -44.43
CA LYS A 1161 28.49 7.07 -45.75
C LYS A 1161 27.08 6.92 -46.34
N GLU A 1162 26.09 6.52 -45.52
CA GLU A 1162 24.70 6.32 -45.95
C GLU A 1162 24.04 7.64 -46.40
N TRP A 1163 24.36 8.75 -45.72
CA TRP A 1163 23.89 10.07 -46.12
C TRP A 1163 24.51 10.52 -47.45
N LEU A 1164 25.83 10.32 -47.63
CA LEU A 1164 26.51 10.61 -48.90
C LEU A 1164 25.90 9.83 -50.07
N GLU A 1165 25.63 8.54 -49.89
CA GLU A 1165 24.97 7.70 -50.89
C GLU A 1165 23.60 8.29 -51.28
N THR A 1166 22.77 8.65 -50.30
CA THR A 1166 21.44 9.23 -50.52
C THR A 1166 21.47 10.55 -51.31
N VAL A 1167 22.37 11.47 -50.93
CA VAL A 1167 22.54 12.76 -51.61
C VAL A 1167 23.04 12.57 -53.04
N CYS A 1168 24.02 11.69 -53.24
CA CYS A 1168 24.60 11.44 -54.56
C CYS A 1168 23.65 10.67 -55.48
N GLU A 1169 22.83 9.76 -54.97
CA GLU A 1169 21.76 9.12 -55.74
C GLU A 1169 20.81 10.16 -56.34
N SER A 1170 20.39 11.15 -55.54
CA SER A 1170 19.52 12.25 -55.98
C SER A 1170 20.18 13.14 -57.06
N LEU A 1171 21.50 13.32 -57.02
CA LEU A 1171 22.27 14.05 -58.05
C LEU A 1171 22.48 13.24 -59.34
N ASN A 1172 22.40 11.92 -59.26
CA ASN A 1172 22.63 11.02 -60.40
C ASN A 1172 21.33 10.60 -61.12
N GLN A 1173 20.18 10.77 -60.47
CA GLN A 1173 18.83 10.75 -61.07
C GLN A 1173 18.64 11.95 -61.99
#